data_AF-A0A8T5Y4M8-F1
#
_entry.id   AF-A0A8T5Y4M8-F1
#
_cell.length_a   1.000
_cell.length_b   1.000
_cell.length_c   1.000
_cell.angle_alpha   90.00
_cell.angle_beta   90.00
_cell.angle_gamma   90.00
#
_symmetry.space_group_name_H-M   'P 1'
#
loop_
_entity.id
_entity.type
_entity.pdbx_description
1 polymer ?
#
loop_
_entity_poly.entity_id
_entity_poly.type
_entity_poly.pdbx_seq_one_letter_code
_entity_poly.pdbx_strand_id
1 'polypeptide(L)'
;MGVSEQRANTKSGFLTKKTNIYGLIVITAILGVVLFLGSGFVLAYLAEDAANTAVDEVKELLPNLETQEEIDVAREAWDNAAELVEDLKEGTVRDGLLERLAGIQQVIDETQEALDIAMAKLAAEEAATEAVGAVQGKLETIESQEQIDAAREAYEAARLLVEDLHDGDIRAALLEQIAAIDTLLETVQEQFDAEVAATEAVEEVEALLSDLSSQSRVNAAQSAYDAAYQLVEELPEGDVQEQLHEQLEEILEEIDEAQEELHRKAEEAATEAVERAESRISNLSNQGAINSANSAYSPANNLVRNLHDGSVKDSLSSRINAVKSAIDQAQQQLNAKWAEVRLNFNRQRYTYSNLTNDLQKLAGHYPDLASTAVVGQSVEGRNIWSITVGKGSRDVLVLGSLHASEWMTTPVVMRTVETLLWEYDQNITVSGESVKDILDKYSITFIPMVNPDGVTLVQQGVSAFPDRAEELLALNGNWGEDFSRWKANIRGVDINRNFDVRWSTQPGQSENPDPYYAWHPGPSAESEPETRAVANWVRSNNPELLLDYHSFGEILFWWYLQSGSQLNRDRAIVTAMRNYSGFRMEGINHNADPSSTSTYWGSRVIGIPSITVELGNRYPRLLGMGDLNSMFGKVRYLPLIGIMNLPSY
;
A
#
# COMPACT_ATOMS: atom_id res chain seq x y z
N MET A 1 54.92 -3.52 -59.31
CA MET A 1 54.78 -2.74 -60.56
C MET A 1 55.41 -1.39 -60.26
N GLY A 2 56.64 -1.09 -60.68
CA GLY A 2 57.02 -0.82 -62.07
C GLY A 2 56.60 0.62 -62.41
N VAL A 3 57.51 1.58 -62.44
CA VAL A 3 58.12 2.21 -63.66
C VAL A 3 57.94 3.73 -63.42
N SER A 4 58.83 4.69 -63.63
CA SER A 4 60.18 4.81 -64.20
C SER A 4 60.63 6.27 -64.12
N GLU A 5 61.96 6.48 -64.17
CA GLU A 5 62.68 7.54 -64.92
C GLU A 5 62.51 9.01 -64.47
N GLN A 6 63.55 9.86 -64.43
CA GLN A 6 64.79 10.00 -65.21
C GLN A 6 65.74 10.95 -64.43
N ARG A 7 66.99 10.59 -64.09
CA ARG A 7 68.28 10.84 -64.80
C ARG A 7 68.51 12.24 -65.43
N ALA A 8 69.46 12.99 -64.85
CA ALA A 8 70.63 13.68 -65.46
C ALA A 8 71.36 14.43 -64.31
N ASN A 9 72.61 14.20 -63.88
CA ASN A 9 73.93 14.08 -64.52
C ASN A 9 74.50 15.40 -65.10
N THR A 10 75.38 16.08 -64.33
CA THR A 10 76.65 16.72 -64.78
C THR A 10 77.38 17.31 -63.55
N LYS A 11 78.62 16.86 -63.23
CA LYS A 11 79.93 17.56 -63.45
C LYS A 11 80.09 18.85 -62.63
N SER A 12 81.21 19.28 -62.06
CA SER A 12 82.62 18.90 -61.93
C SER A 12 83.32 20.20 -61.49
N GLY A 13 84.35 20.15 -60.62
CA GLY A 13 85.13 21.36 -60.22
C GLY A 13 84.45 22.10 -59.06
N PHE A 14 85.13 22.52 -58.00
CA PHE A 14 86.40 23.23 -57.94
C PHE A 14 86.97 23.05 -56.52
N LEU A 15 88.15 22.44 -56.40
CA LEU A 15 89.36 23.05 -55.82
C LEU A 15 89.47 23.16 -54.28
N THR A 16 90.17 22.16 -53.75
CA THR A 16 91.15 22.23 -52.65
C THR A 16 91.81 23.60 -52.43
N LYS A 17 91.86 24.03 -51.15
CA LYS A 17 92.91 24.91 -50.61
C LYS A 17 93.31 24.50 -49.18
N LYS A 18 93.92 23.30 -49.07
CA LYS A 18 95.02 23.07 -48.13
C LYS A 18 96.28 23.59 -48.81
N THR A 19 96.86 24.72 -48.37
CA THR A 19 98.30 25.02 -48.57
C THR A 19 98.73 26.33 -47.90
N ASN A 20 99.91 26.27 -47.29
CA ASN A 20 100.90 27.32 -47.06
C ASN A 20 100.76 28.24 -45.83
N ILE A 21 101.30 27.78 -44.69
CA ILE A 21 102.16 28.61 -43.82
C ILE A 21 103.51 27.88 -43.67
N TYR A 22 104.23 27.78 -44.79
CA TYR A 22 105.67 27.49 -44.83
C TYR A 22 106.26 28.30 -46.00
N GLY A 23 107.15 29.24 -45.66
CA GLY A 23 108.19 29.77 -46.55
C GLY A 23 107.79 30.92 -47.49
N LEU A 24 108.36 32.10 -47.23
CA LEU A 24 109.24 32.96 -48.07
C LEU A 24 109.09 34.43 -47.60
N ILE A 25 110.12 35.23 -47.33
CA ILE A 25 111.39 35.37 -48.03
C ILE A 25 112.53 35.76 -47.08
N VAL A 26 113.53 34.89 -47.07
CA VAL A 26 114.95 35.18 -46.83
C VAL A 26 115.53 35.92 -48.04
N ILE A 27 115.99 37.17 -47.87
CA ILE A 27 116.96 37.92 -48.71
C ILE A 27 117.64 38.89 -47.71
N THR A 28 118.94 38.90 -47.40
CA THR A 28 120.13 38.32 -48.03
C THR A 28 121.23 38.20 -46.97
N ALA A 29 122.02 37.13 -47.02
CA ALA A 29 123.36 37.10 -46.47
C ALA A 29 124.26 38.11 -47.22
N ILE A 30 125.01 38.95 -46.49
CA ILE A 30 126.35 39.45 -46.86
C ILE A 30 126.96 40.24 -45.68
N LEU A 31 128.13 39.77 -45.22
CA LEU A 31 129.20 40.43 -44.42
C LEU A 31 128.83 41.06 -43.05
N GLY A 32 129.53 40.84 -41.95
CA GLY A 32 130.83 40.22 -41.70
C GLY A 32 131.47 40.86 -40.46
N VAL A 33 131.88 40.03 -39.50
CA VAL A 33 132.87 40.30 -38.42
C VAL A 33 132.47 41.33 -37.33
N VAL A 34 132.41 40.86 -36.07
CA VAL A 34 133.07 41.35 -34.83
C VAL A 34 132.24 41.04 -33.57
N LEU A 35 132.61 39.93 -32.92
CA LEU A 35 132.80 39.62 -31.48
C LEU A 35 132.05 40.35 -30.33
N PHE A 36 131.63 39.49 -29.38
CA PHE A 36 131.71 39.56 -27.90
C PHE A 36 130.69 40.38 -27.07
N LEU A 37 130.07 39.68 -26.09
CA LEU A 37 129.49 40.16 -24.81
C LEU A 37 128.08 40.81 -24.79
N GLY A 38 127.04 40.11 -25.26
CA GLY A 38 125.65 40.56 -25.07
C GLY A 38 124.53 39.50 -25.17
N SER A 39 124.83 38.21 -25.33
CA SER A 39 123.84 37.22 -25.80
C SER A 39 122.86 36.69 -24.76
N GLY A 40 123.11 36.86 -23.45
CA GLY A 40 122.18 36.39 -22.41
C GLY A 40 120.97 37.31 -22.20
N PHE A 41 121.13 38.60 -22.42
CA PHE A 41 120.06 39.60 -22.24
C PHE A 41 119.12 39.66 -23.46
N VAL A 42 119.65 39.51 -24.67
CA VAL A 42 118.85 39.59 -25.91
C VAL A 42 117.93 38.38 -26.08
N LEU A 43 118.39 37.18 -25.72
CA LEU A 43 117.55 35.97 -25.78
C LEU A 43 116.44 35.98 -24.71
N ALA A 44 116.71 36.49 -23.50
CA ALA A 44 115.70 36.64 -22.46
C ALA A 44 114.64 37.67 -22.84
N TYR A 45 115.05 38.80 -23.42
CA TYR A 45 114.14 39.84 -23.91
C TYR A 45 113.26 39.35 -25.06
N LEU A 46 113.81 38.61 -26.02
CA LEU A 46 113.04 38.03 -27.13
C LEU A 46 112.02 36.97 -26.65
N ALA A 47 112.36 36.21 -25.60
CA ALA A 47 111.42 35.28 -24.98
C ALA A 47 110.29 36.01 -24.23
N GLU A 48 110.62 37.08 -23.47
CA GLU A 48 109.62 37.93 -22.81
C GLU A 48 108.70 38.66 -23.81
N ASP A 49 109.23 39.09 -24.96
CA ASP A 49 108.47 39.75 -26.03
C ASP A 49 107.53 38.77 -26.76
N ALA A 50 108.01 37.56 -27.05
CA ALA A 50 107.18 36.48 -27.62
C ALA A 50 106.06 36.05 -26.66
N ALA A 51 106.36 35.90 -25.37
CA ALA A 51 105.37 35.58 -24.34
C ALA A 51 104.34 36.71 -24.13
N ASN A 52 104.78 37.98 -24.14
CA ASN A 52 103.84 39.12 -24.12
C ASN A 52 102.93 39.15 -25.34
N THR A 53 103.49 38.94 -26.53
CA THR A 53 102.72 38.92 -27.79
C THR A 53 101.69 37.80 -27.77
N ALA A 54 102.08 36.59 -27.34
CA ALA A 54 101.16 35.46 -27.22
C ALA A 54 100.03 35.75 -26.22
N VAL A 55 100.32 36.34 -25.05
CA VAL A 55 99.29 36.72 -24.07
C VAL A 55 98.37 37.85 -24.59
N ASP A 56 98.88 38.78 -25.41
CA ASP A 56 98.08 39.80 -26.09
C ASP A 56 97.18 39.20 -27.17
N GLU A 57 97.67 38.24 -27.96
CA GLU A 57 96.89 37.53 -28.98
C GLU A 57 95.70 36.75 -28.37
N VAL A 58 95.90 36.06 -27.25
CA VAL A 58 94.78 35.39 -26.55
C VAL A 58 93.75 36.41 -26.07
N LYS A 59 94.21 37.57 -25.58
CA LYS A 59 93.33 38.63 -25.10
C LYS A 59 92.47 39.24 -26.23
N GLU A 60 92.97 39.26 -27.47
CA GLU A 60 92.20 39.72 -28.64
C GLU A 60 91.06 38.77 -29.02
N LEU A 61 91.12 37.48 -28.62
CA LEU A 61 90.06 36.50 -28.90
C LEU A 61 88.86 36.62 -27.94
N LEU A 62 89.07 37.13 -26.72
CA LEU A 62 88.06 37.17 -25.65
C LEU A 62 86.72 37.87 -26.00
N PRO A 63 86.67 38.97 -26.76
CA PRO A 63 85.41 39.69 -26.99
C PRO A 63 84.35 38.94 -27.80
N ASN A 64 84.70 37.83 -28.48
CA ASN A 64 83.82 37.14 -29.44
C ASN A 64 83.66 35.64 -29.11
N LEU A 65 83.71 35.26 -27.83
CA LEU A 65 83.51 33.86 -27.41
C LEU A 65 82.01 33.56 -27.28
N GLU A 66 81.32 33.34 -28.41
CA GLU A 66 79.87 33.09 -28.43
C GLU A 66 79.53 31.61 -28.67
N THR A 67 80.46 30.84 -29.24
CA THR A 67 80.27 29.42 -29.57
C THR A 67 81.29 28.52 -28.87
N GLN A 68 80.95 27.24 -28.75
CA GLN A 68 81.88 26.24 -28.19
C GLN A 68 83.20 26.18 -28.99
N GLU A 69 83.11 26.32 -30.31
CA GLU A 69 84.29 26.31 -31.21
C GLU A 69 85.22 27.50 -30.92
N GLU A 70 84.69 28.69 -30.65
CA GLU A 70 85.48 29.88 -30.32
C GLU A 70 86.12 29.79 -28.92
N ILE A 71 85.40 29.26 -27.93
CA ILE A 71 85.92 29.01 -26.58
C ILE A 71 87.07 27.99 -26.61
N ASP A 72 86.91 26.91 -27.38
CA ASP A 72 87.95 25.89 -27.56
C ASP A 72 89.22 26.49 -28.21
N VAL A 73 89.05 27.35 -29.23
CA VAL A 73 90.15 28.07 -29.88
C VAL A 73 90.86 29.02 -28.91
N ALA A 74 90.12 29.74 -28.06
CA ALA A 74 90.69 30.61 -27.05
C ALA A 74 91.43 29.84 -25.93
N ARG A 75 90.94 28.67 -25.53
CA ARG A 75 91.63 27.75 -24.61
C ARG A 75 92.94 27.25 -25.20
N GLU A 76 92.93 26.81 -26.46
CA GLU A 76 94.15 26.34 -27.14
C GLU A 76 95.17 27.47 -27.28
N ALA A 77 94.75 28.69 -27.62
CA ALA A 77 95.62 29.85 -27.66
C ALA A 77 96.17 30.20 -26.25
N TRP A 78 95.34 30.10 -25.21
CA TRP A 78 95.73 30.31 -23.82
C TRP A 78 96.79 29.30 -23.36
N ASP A 79 96.59 28.01 -23.64
CA ASP A 79 97.54 26.94 -23.30
C ASP A 79 98.93 27.19 -23.93
N ASN A 80 98.95 27.57 -25.22
CA ASN A 80 100.18 27.92 -25.92
C ASN A 80 100.88 29.14 -25.32
N ALA A 81 100.11 30.16 -24.90
CA ALA A 81 100.68 31.35 -24.24
C ALA A 81 101.17 31.04 -22.82
N ALA A 82 100.49 30.17 -22.08
CA ALA A 82 100.89 29.71 -20.75
C ALA A 82 102.22 28.96 -20.77
N GLU A 83 102.44 28.07 -21.75
CA GLU A 83 103.70 27.34 -21.94
C GLU A 83 104.88 28.30 -22.16
N LEU A 84 104.70 29.32 -23.02
CA LEU A 84 105.71 30.36 -23.27
C LEU A 84 106.03 31.21 -22.04
N VAL A 85 105.03 31.49 -21.18
CA VAL A 85 105.21 32.25 -19.93
C VAL A 85 105.88 31.40 -18.85
N GLU A 86 105.60 30.10 -18.81
CA GLU A 86 106.19 29.17 -17.83
C GLU A 86 107.70 29.03 -18.02
N ASP A 87 108.17 29.01 -19.29
CA ASP A 87 109.58 28.91 -19.70
C ASP A 87 110.43 30.17 -19.38
N LEU A 88 109.80 31.29 -18.99
CA LEU A 88 110.50 32.49 -18.56
C LEU A 88 111.18 32.29 -17.20
N LYS A 89 112.30 33.01 -16.98
CA LYS A 89 112.94 33.04 -15.66
C LYS A 89 112.05 33.77 -14.64
N GLU A 90 112.08 33.31 -13.40
CA GLU A 90 111.39 33.95 -12.27
C GLU A 90 111.76 35.44 -12.14
N GLY A 91 110.74 36.30 -12.07
CA GLY A 91 110.89 37.74 -12.03
C GLY A 91 109.59 38.47 -12.36
N THR A 92 109.60 39.78 -12.19
CA THR A 92 108.39 40.64 -12.23
C THR A 92 107.62 40.60 -13.55
N VAL A 93 108.30 40.31 -14.68
CA VAL A 93 107.66 40.23 -16.01
C VAL A 93 106.84 38.94 -16.13
N ARG A 94 107.43 37.80 -15.72
CA ARG A 94 106.74 36.50 -15.67
C ARG A 94 105.53 36.56 -14.74
N ASP A 95 105.71 37.13 -13.55
CA ASP A 95 104.63 37.26 -12.56
C ASP A 95 103.45 38.09 -13.10
N GLY A 96 103.73 39.21 -13.78
CA GLY A 96 102.70 40.04 -14.41
C GLY A 96 102.00 39.36 -15.59
N LEU A 97 102.70 38.50 -16.34
CA LEU A 97 102.09 37.71 -17.42
C LEU A 97 101.23 36.55 -16.89
N LEU A 98 101.65 35.91 -15.80
CA LEU A 98 100.86 34.88 -15.11
C LEU A 98 99.57 35.46 -14.52
N GLU A 99 99.62 36.66 -13.93
CA GLU A 99 98.43 37.36 -13.43
C GLU A 99 97.45 37.70 -14.56
N ARG A 100 97.96 38.13 -15.71
CA ARG A 100 97.14 38.37 -16.91
C ARG A 100 96.52 37.09 -17.46
N LEU A 101 97.29 35.99 -17.56
CA LEU A 101 96.78 34.69 -17.99
C LEU A 101 95.71 34.15 -17.04
N ALA A 102 95.89 34.31 -15.72
CA ALA A 102 94.86 33.94 -14.74
C ALA A 102 93.54 34.72 -14.96
N GLY A 103 93.62 36.02 -15.24
CA GLY A 103 92.45 36.83 -15.60
C GLY A 103 91.80 36.41 -16.92
N ILE A 104 92.58 35.99 -17.91
CA ILE A 104 92.07 35.48 -19.20
C ILE A 104 91.40 34.12 -19.01
N GLN A 105 92.00 33.20 -18.25
CA GLN A 105 91.43 31.89 -17.93
C GLN A 105 90.07 32.03 -17.24
N GLN A 106 89.98 32.96 -16.28
CA GLN A 106 88.73 33.25 -15.59
C GLN A 106 87.63 33.67 -16.59
N VAL A 107 87.93 34.55 -17.55
CA VAL A 107 86.95 34.97 -18.56
C VAL A 107 86.52 33.80 -19.45
N ILE A 108 87.46 32.93 -19.86
CA ILE A 108 87.16 31.74 -20.65
C ILE A 108 86.25 30.76 -19.88
N ASP A 109 86.54 30.50 -18.60
CA ASP A 109 85.75 29.59 -17.77
C ASP A 109 84.35 30.14 -17.45
N GLU A 110 84.27 31.44 -17.12
CA GLU A 110 82.97 32.13 -16.94
C GLU A 110 82.14 32.12 -18.23
N THR A 111 82.78 32.22 -19.40
CA THR A 111 82.09 32.15 -20.70
C THR A 111 81.64 30.72 -21.04
N GLN A 112 82.45 29.69 -20.74
CA GLN A 112 82.06 28.29 -20.88
C GLN A 112 80.86 27.96 -19.98
N GLU A 113 80.91 28.38 -18.71
CA GLU A 113 79.81 28.19 -17.78
C GLU A 113 78.52 28.88 -18.27
N ALA A 114 78.65 30.11 -18.80
CA ALA A 114 77.52 30.84 -19.39
C ALA A 114 76.95 30.13 -20.64
N LEU A 115 77.81 29.58 -21.51
CA LEU A 115 77.40 28.83 -22.70
C LEU A 115 76.71 27.51 -22.33
N ASP A 116 77.26 26.77 -21.35
CA ASP A 116 76.66 25.52 -20.86
C ASP A 116 75.27 25.76 -20.26
N ILE A 117 75.10 26.85 -19.49
CA ILE A 117 73.80 27.28 -18.97
C ILE A 117 72.84 27.64 -20.11
N ALA A 118 73.32 28.36 -21.14
CA ALA A 118 72.49 28.75 -22.29
C ALA A 118 72.04 27.52 -23.11
N MET A 119 72.94 26.55 -23.36
CA MET A 119 72.61 25.31 -24.06
C MET A 119 71.66 24.42 -23.24
N ALA A 120 71.87 24.31 -21.93
CA ALA A 120 70.96 23.59 -21.04
C ALA A 120 69.56 24.23 -21.02
N LYS A 121 69.48 25.56 -21.03
CA LYS A 121 68.20 26.30 -21.14
C LYS A 121 67.49 25.99 -22.47
N LEU A 122 68.21 26.02 -23.59
CA LEU A 122 67.64 25.70 -24.91
C LEU A 122 67.15 24.25 -24.98
N ALA A 123 67.94 23.30 -24.49
CA ALA A 123 67.54 21.88 -24.47
C ALA A 123 66.31 21.63 -23.57
N ALA A 124 66.19 22.34 -22.44
CA ALA A 124 65.01 22.27 -21.59
C ALA A 124 63.77 22.87 -22.29
N GLU A 125 63.92 24.00 -22.99
CA GLU A 125 62.84 24.62 -23.79
C GLU A 125 62.37 23.70 -24.94
N GLU A 126 63.28 23.04 -25.65
CA GLU A 126 62.94 22.05 -26.68
C GLU A 126 62.19 20.84 -26.11
N ALA A 127 62.69 20.25 -25.02
CA ALA A 127 62.06 19.11 -24.37
C ALA A 127 60.64 19.43 -23.85
N ALA A 128 60.45 20.62 -23.26
CA ALA A 128 59.15 21.08 -22.80
C ALA A 128 58.18 21.30 -23.98
N THR A 129 58.66 21.85 -25.11
CA THR A 129 57.86 22.05 -26.32
C THR A 129 57.42 20.73 -26.93
N GLU A 130 58.31 19.75 -27.03
CA GLU A 130 58.00 18.41 -27.54
C GLU A 130 56.97 17.70 -26.64
N ALA A 131 57.13 17.80 -25.32
CA ALA A 131 56.18 17.23 -24.36
C ALA A 131 54.77 17.83 -24.51
N VAL A 132 54.64 19.15 -24.64
CA VAL A 132 53.34 19.81 -24.90
C VAL A 132 52.73 19.36 -26.23
N GLY A 133 53.53 19.26 -27.29
CA GLY A 133 53.08 18.76 -28.59
C GLY A 133 52.61 17.30 -28.56
N ALA A 134 53.27 16.45 -27.76
CA ALA A 134 52.86 15.06 -27.57
C ALA A 134 51.49 14.93 -26.88
N VAL A 135 51.18 15.83 -25.93
CA VAL A 135 49.85 15.86 -25.29
C VAL A 135 48.78 16.30 -26.28
N GLN A 136 49.05 17.32 -27.10
CA GLN A 136 48.15 17.76 -28.16
C GLN A 136 47.85 16.64 -29.17
N GLY A 137 48.87 15.90 -29.60
CA GLY A 137 48.66 14.75 -30.49
C GLY A 137 47.83 13.63 -29.87
N LYS A 138 47.87 13.45 -28.54
CA LYS A 138 47.01 12.49 -27.84
C LYS A 138 45.55 12.94 -27.81
N LEU A 139 45.31 14.23 -27.55
CA LEU A 139 43.96 14.83 -27.52
C LEU A 139 43.18 14.59 -28.82
N GLU A 140 43.85 14.56 -29.97
CA GLU A 140 43.22 14.34 -31.28
C GLU A 140 42.68 12.91 -31.48
N THR A 141 43.00 11.96 -30.60
CA THR A 141 42.72 10.53 -30.78
C THR A 141 41.97 9.89 -29.62
N ILE A 142 41.43 10.71 -28.71
CA ILE A 142 40.71 10.22 -27.53
C ILE A 142 39.36 9.64 -27.95
N GLU A 143 39.17 8.36 -27.65
CA GLU A 143 37.92 7.61 -27.85
C GLU A 143 37.60 6.71 -26.64
N SER A 144 38.39 6.78 -25.56
CA SER A 144 38.24 5.92 -24.38
C SER A 144 38.84 6.52 -23.11
N GLN A 145 38.37 6.07 -21.94
CA GLN A 145 38.91 6.46 -20.64
C GLN A 145 40.41 6.18 -20.51
N GLU A 146 40.91 5.05 -21.05
CA GLU A 146 42.34 4.73 -21.02
C GLU A 146 43.17 5.77 -21.77
N GLN A 147 42.66 6.30 -22.88
CA GLN A 147 43.32 7.37 -23.63
C GLN A 147 43.24 8.72 -22.92
N ILE A 148 42.14 9.02 -22.22
CA ILE A 148 42.02 10.22 -21.38
C ILE A 148 43.05 10.17 -20.24
N ASP A 149 43.13 9.04 -19.53
CA ASP A 149 44.09 8.84 -18.44
C ASP A 149 45.54 8.97 -18.94
N ALA A 150 45.85 8.36 -20.09
CA ALA A 150 47.17 8.48 -20.73
C ALA A 150 47.49 9.90 -21.20
N ALA A 151 46.48 10.68 -21.62
CA ALA A 151 46.65 12.09 -21.97
C ALA A 151 46.86 12.97 -20.74
N ARG A 152 46.16 12.69 -19.63
CA ARG A 152 46.36 13.36 -18.33
C ARG A 152 47.75 13.09 -17.75
N GLU A 153 48.24 11.85 -17.84
CA GLU A 153 49.60 11.51 -17.39
C GLU A 153 50.65 12.27 -18.22
N ALA A 154 50.48 12.31 -19.55
CA ALA A 154 51.37 13.06 -20.43
C ALA A 154 51.30 14.58 -20.16
N TYR A 155 50.10 15.10 -19.86
CA TYR A 155 49.89 16.49 -19.48
C TYR A 155 50.65 16.86 -18.19
N GLU A 156 50.54 16.06 -17.13
CA GLU A 156 51.25 16.33 -15.88
C GLU A 156 52.78 16.29 -16.08
N ALA A 157 53.28 15.35 -16.89
CA ALA A 157 54.69 15.32 -17.25
C ALA A 157 55.12 16.58 -18.02
N ALA A 158 54.32 17.03 -18.99
CA ALA A 158 54.58 18.25 -19.75
C ALA A 158 54.51 19.52 -18.88
N ARG A 159 53.52 19.61 -17.97
CA ARG A 159 53.35 20.74 -17.04
C ARG A 159 54.57 20.91 -16.14
N LEU A 160 55.06 19.82 -15.55
CA LEU A 160 56.25 19.86 -14.69
C LEU A 160 57.49 20.35 -15.45
N LEU A 161 57.68 19.92 -16.70
CA LEU A 161 58.79 20.40 -17.55
C LEU A 161 58.66 21.90 -17.85
N VAL A 162 57.46 22.39 -18.14
CA VAL A 162 57.21 23.83 -18.41
C VAL A 162 57.37 24.68 -17.15
N GLU A 163 56.93 24.18 -15.99
CA GLU A 163 57.05 24.90 -14.71
C GLU A 163 58.51 25.13 -14.30
N ASP A 164 59.39 24.15 -14.58
CA ASP A 164 60.83 24.17 -14.27
C ASP A 164 61.66 25.05 -15.22
N LEU A 165 61.07 25.54 -16.32
CA LEU A 165 61.73 26.49 -17.22
C LEU A 165 62.04 27.82 -16.53
N HIS A 166 63.12 28.45 -16.97
CA HIS A 166 63.45 29.83 -16.59
C HIS A 166 62.45 30.82 -17.19
N ASP A 167 62.29 32.00 -16.55
CA ASP A 167 61.41 33.05 -17.07
C ASP A 167 61.83 33.52 -18.47
N GLY A 168 60.84 33.66 -19.35
CA GLY A 168 61.01 34.05 -20.75
C GLY A 168 59.75 33.85 -21.58
N ASP A 169 59.80 34.30 -22.84
CA ASP A 169 58.66 34.29 -23.76
C ASP A 169 58.17 32.87 -24.10
N ILE A 170 59.10 31.91 -24.24
CA ILE A 170 58.78 30.50 -24.54
C ILE A 170 58.01 29.87 -23.38
N ARG A 171 58.49 30.06 -22.14
CA ARG A 171 57.79 29.58 -20.94
C ARG A 171 56.39 30.16 -20.84
N ALA A 172 56.23 31.46 -21.07
CA ALA A 172 54.91 32.11 -21.05
C ALA A 172 53.95 31.52 -22.09
N ALA A 173 54.42 31.28 -23.32
CA ALA A 173 53.62 30.68 -24.38
C ALA A 173 53.25 29.21 -24.08
N LEU A 174 54.16 28.42 -23.51
CA LEU A 174 53.89 27.03 -23.13
C LEU A 174 52.93 26.94 -21.94
N LEU A 175 53.00 27.86 -20.96
CA LEU A 175 52.04 27.93 -19.86
C LEU A 175 50.61 28.22 -20.35
N GLU A 176 50.45 29.08 -21.36
CA GLU A 176 49.16 29.34 -21.99
C GLU A 176 48.61 28.09 -22.69
N GLN A 177 49.46 27.33 -23.40
CA GLN A 177 49.07 26.08 -24.03
C GLN A 177 48.70 25.00 -23.01
N ILE A 178 49.47 24.87 -21.92
CA ILE A 178 49.17 23.95 -20.81
C ILE A 178 47.79 24.27 -20.21
N ALA A 179 47.49 25.55 -19.95
CA ALA A 179 46.18 25.95 -19.43
C ALA A 179 45.03 25.61 -20.39
N ALA A 180 45.23 25.81 -21.70
CA ALA A 180 44.24 25.42 -22.71
C ALA A 180 44.04 23.91 -22.79
N ILE A 181 45.12 23.12 -22.71
CA ILE A 181 45.09 21.66 -22.69
C ILE A 181 44.35 21.15 -21.45
N ASP A 182 44.58 21.75 -20.28
CA ASP A 182 43.89 21.40 -19.03
C ASP A 182 42.37 21.54 -19.16
N THR A 183 41.91 22.68 -19.70
CA THR A 183 40.49 22.93 -19.96
C THR A 183 39.91 21.94 -20.97
N LEU A 184 40.67 21.60 -22.02
CA LEU A 184 40.24 20.60 -23.01
C LEU A 184 40.14 19.20 -22.40
N LEU A 185 41.11 18.77 -21.58
CA LEU A 185 41.07 17.47 -20.90
C LEU A 185 39.91 17.38 -19.89
N GLU A 186 39.60 18.48 -19.22
CA GLU A 186 38.41 18.58 -18.36
C GLU A 186 37.13 18.43 -19.19
N THR A 187 37.00 19.18 -20.29
CA THR A 187 35.84 19.11 -21.19
C THR A 187 35.65 17.71 -21.78
N VAL A 188 36.73 17.08 -22.24
CA VAL A 188 36.70 15.72 -22.82
C VAL A 188 36.29 14.69 -21.77
N GLN A 189 36.78 14.81 -20.53
CA GLN A 189 36.36 13.93 -19.44
C GLN A 189 34.87 14.12 -19.12
N GLU A 190 34.40 15.36 -18.99
CA GLU A 190 32.99 15.65 -18.73
C GLU A 190 32.07 15.08 -19.82
N GLN A 191 32.47 15.20 -21.09
CA GLN A 191 31.72 14.63 -22.21
C GLN A 191 31.69 13.10 -22.16
N PHE A 192 32.84 12.46 -21.90
CA PHE A 192 32.91 11.00 -21.79
C PHE A 192 32.07 10.48 -20.61
N ASP A 193 32.14 11.13 -19.45
CA ASP A 193 31.34 10.76 -18.28
C ASP A 193 29.83 10.93 -18.54
N ALA A 194 29.44 11.97 -19.28
CA ALA A 194 28.05 12.18 -19.68
C ALA A 194 27.55 11.09 -20.66
N GLU A 195 28.35 10.71 -21.65
CA GLU A 195 28.03 9.61 -22.58
C GLU A 195 27.88 8.27 -21.85
N VAL A 196 28.77 7.97 -20.91
CA VAL A 196 28.68 6.76 -20.06
C VAL A 196 27.40 6.79 -19.22
N ALA A 197 27.11 7.91 -18.55
CA ALA A 197 25.91 8.03 -17.71
C ALA A 197 24.61 7.90 -18.52
N ALA A 198 24.56 8.49 -19.72
CA ALA A 198 23.41 8.36 -20.63
C ALA A 198 23.23 6.90 -21.10
N THR A 199 24.33 6.23 -21.46
CA THR A 199 24.32 4.82 -21.87
C THR A 199 23.82 3.91 -20.74
N GLU A 200 24.37 4.06 -19.53
CA GLU A 200 23.94 3.30 -18.34
C GLU A 200 22.46 3.53 -18.01
N ALA A 201 21.97 4.78 -18.18
CA ALA A 201 20.57 5.09 -17.98
C ALA A 201 19.66 4.39 -18.99
N VAL A 202 20.03 4.33 -20.28
CA VAL A 202 19.27 3.57 -21.29
C VAL A 202 19.25 2.07 -20.97
N GLU A 203 20.39 1.48 -20.61
CA GLU A 203 20.47 0.08 -20.18
C GLU A 203 19.57 -0.23 -18.96
N GLU A 204 19.45 0.73 -18.02
CA GLU A 204 18.54 0.59 -16.87
C GLU A 204 17.07 0.51 -17.31
N VAL A 205 16.67 1.31 -18.31
CA VAL A 205 15.30 1.26 -18.85
C VAL A 205 15.04 -0.06 -19.56
N GLU A 206 15.98 -0.52 -20.41
CA GLU A 206 15.87 -1.81 -21.10
C GLU A 206 15.68 -2.98 -20.13
N ALA A 207 16.39 -2.96 -18.99
CA ALA A 207 16.25 -3.99 -17.97
C ALA A 207 14.82 -4.05 -17.38
N LEU A 208 14.13 -2.92 -17.28
CA LEU A 208 12.75 -2.82 -16.77
C LEU A 208 11.72 -3.40 -17.76
N LEU A 209 12.01 -3.40 -19.07
CA LEU A 209 11.12 -3.95 -20.10
C LEU A 209 10.87 -5.46 -19.93
N SER A 210 11.78 -6.16 -19.24
CA SER A 210 11.64 -7.59 -18.95
C SER A 210 10.36 -7.98 -18.18
N ASP A 211 9.75 -7.04 -17.46
CA ASP A 211 8.46 -7.24 -16.78
C ASP A 211 7.66 -5.94 -16.69
N LEU A 212 6.74 -5.77 -17.64
CA LEU A 212 5.73 -4.69 -17.67
C LEU A 212 4.32 -5.17 -17.29
N SER A 213 4.22 -6.26 -16.50
CA SER A 213 2.93 -6.92 -16.21
C SER A 213 1.95 -6.13 -15.33
N SER A 214 2.32 -4.94 -14.85
CA SER A 214 1.47 -4.13 -13.98
C SER A 214 1.70 -2.64 -14.16
N GLN A 215 0.68 -1.83 -13.83
CA GLN A 215 0.74 -0.37 -13.95
C GLN A 215 1.92 0.25 -13.18
N SER A 216 2.28 -0.31 -12.02
CA SER A 216 3.42 0.19 -11.24
C SER A 216 4.76 -0.05 -11.94
N ARG A 217 4.86 -1.10 -12.76
CA ARG A 217 6.08 -1.44 -13.50
C ARG A 217 6.19 -0.59 -14.76
N VAL A 218 5.08 -0.41 -15.48
CA VAL A 218 5.01 0.52 -16.63
C VAL A 218 5.34 1.95 -16.18
N ASN A 219 4.78 2.43 -15.07
CA ASN A 219 5.12 3.75 -14.54
C ASN A 219 6.61 3.89 -14.17
N ALA A 220 7.22 2.82 -13.65
CA ALA A 220 8.64 2.82 -13.31
C ALA A 220 9.52 2.87 -14.57
N ALA A 221 9.18 2.07 -15.58
CA ALA A 221 9.85 2.10 -16.89
C ALA A 221 9.71 3.47 -17.55
N GLN A 222 8.51 4.07 -17.56
CA GLN A 222 8.30 5.42 -18.08
C GLN A 222 9.12 6.47 -17.33
N SER A 223 9.19 6.38 -15.99
CA SER A 223 9.96 7.34 -15.20
C SER A 223 11.47 7.22 -15.45
N ALA A 224 11.96 6.00 -15.66
CA ALA A 224 13.35 5.74 -16.01
C ALA A 224 13.63 6.22 -17.45
N TYR A 225 12.72 5.97 -18.39
CA TYR A 225 12.75 6.48 -19.75
C TYR A 225 12.87 8.02 -19.76
N ASP A 226 11.99 8.72 -19.03
CA ASP A 226 12.00 10.18 -18.98
C ASP A 226 13.35 10.72 -18.47
N ALA A 227 14.00 10.01 -17.53
CA ALA A 227 15.31 10.38 -17.01
C ALA A 227 16.44 10.09 -18.02
N ALA A 228 16.42 8.92 -18.67
CA ALA A 228 17.38 8.55 -19.70
C ALA A 228 17.30 9.50 -20.91
N TYR A 229 16.08 9.83 -21.36
CA TYR A 229 15.85 10.77 -22.45
C TYR A 229 16.46 12.15 -22.15
N GLN A 230 16.31 12.66 -20.93
CA GLN A 230 16.93 13.94 -20.53
C GLN A 230 18.46 13.91 -20.62
N LEU A 231 19.09 12.82 -20.17
CA LEU A 231 20.55 12.68 -20.23
C LEU A 231 21.04 12.60 -21.68
N VAL A 232 20.33 11.85 -22.54
CA VAL A 232 20.67 11.73 -23.96
C VAL A 232 20.51 13.07 -24.69
N GLU A 233 19.46 13.84 -24.39
CA GLU A 233 19.22 15.17 -24.98
C GLU A 233 20.30 16.20 -24.57
N GLU A 234 20.94 16.03 -23.42
CA GLU A 234 22.03 16.89 -22.95
C GLU A 234 23.40 16.57 -23.59
N LEU A 235 23.53 15.43 -24.29
CA LEU A 235 24.76 15.06 -24.99
C LEU A 235 25.06 16.01 -26.17
N PRO A 236 26.34 16.19 -26.54
CA PRO A 236 26.72 16.84 -27.78
C PRO A 236 26.18 16.09 -29.01
N GLU A 237 25.81 16.82 -30.06
CA GLU A 237 25.39 16.23 -31.34
C GLU A 237 26.50 15.32 -31.91
N GLY A 238 26.16 14.05 -32.13
CA GLY A 238 27.09 13.04 -32.65
C GLY A 238 26.47 11.64 -32.70
N ASP A 239 27.27 10.68 -33.17
CA ASP A 239 26.84 9.30 -33.43
C ASP A 239 26.29 8.59 -32.17
N VAL A 240 26.85 8.87 -30.99
CA VAL A 240 26.41 8.26 -29.72
C VAL A 240 25.02 8.74 -29.34
N GLN A 241 24.78 10.06 -29.40
CA GLN A 241 23.47 10.64 -29.11
C GLN A 241 22.40 10.10 -30.09
N GLU A 242 22.71 10.02 -31.40
CA GLU A 242 21.79 9.50 -32.41
C GLU A 242 21.42 8.02 -32.12
N GLN A 243 22.40 7.18 -31.79
CA GLN A 243 22.15 5.77 -31.44
C GLN A 243 21.29 5.59 -30.19
N LEU A 244 21.56 6.36 -29.13
CA LEU A 244 20.77 6.28 -27.90
C LEU A 244 19.34 6.80 -28.10
N HIS A 245 19.13 7.81 -28.95
CA HIS A 245 17.78 8.24 -29.32
C HIS A 245 17.01 7.15 -30.08
N GLU A 246 17.64 6.46 -31.05
CA GLU A 246 16.99 5.35 -31.77
C GLU A 246 16.57 4.23 -30.79
N GLN A 247 17.43 3.88 -29.81
CA GLN A 247 17.09 2.91 -28.77
C GLN A 247 15.91 3.38 -27.90
N LEU A 248 15.93 4.64 -27.48
CA LEU A 248 14.83 5.22 -26.70
C LEU A 248 13.50 5.23 -27.46
N GLU A 249 13.51 5.44 -28.79
CA GLU A 249 12.28 5.34 -29.59
C GLU A 249 11.68 3.92 -29.53
N GLU A 250 12.50 2.87 -29.68
CA GLU A 250 12.04 1.47 -29.58
C GLU A 250 11.53 1.15 -28.15
N ILE A 251 12.24 1.61 -27.12
CA ILE A 251 11.86 1.44 -25.72
C ILE A 251 10.51 2.09 -25.41
N LEU A 252 10.27 3.30 -25.92
CA LEU A 252 9.01 4.01 -25.69
C LEU A 252 7.83 3.27 -26.33
N GLU A 253 8.02 2.72 -27.54
CA GLU A 253 6.99 1.90 -28.21
C GLU A 253 6.61 0.68 -27.36
N GLU A 254 7.58 -0.02 -26.75
CA GLU A 254 7.29 -1.16 -25.85
C GLU A 254 6.53 -0.74 -24.57
N ILE A 255 6.89 0.40 -23.98
CA ILE A 255 6.21 0.95 -22.79
C ILE A 255 4.77 1.32 -23.13
N ASP A 256 4.55 1.98 -24.26
CA ASP A 256 3.23 2.39 -24.74
C ASP A 256 2.35 1.17 -25.07
N GLU A 257 2.88 0.16 -25.77
CA GLU A 257 2.17 -1.09 -26.04
C GLU A 257 1.75 -1.81 -24.75
N ALA A 258 2.63 -1.85 -23.75
CA ALA A 258 2.32 -2.44 -22.44
C ALA A 258 1.24 -1.63 -21.70
N GLN A 259 1.29 -0.30 -21.78
CA GLN A 259 0.28 0.58 -21.19
C GLN A 259 -1.11 0.34 -21.85
N GLU A 260 -1.17 0.28 -23.17
CA GLU A 260 -2.39 0.00 -23.92
C GLU A 260 -2.96 -1.38 -23.59
N GLU A 261 -2.12 -2.40 -23.47
CA GLU A 261 -2.53 -3.77 -23.13
C GLU A 261 -3.11 -3.85 -21.70
N LEU A 262 -2.53 -3.12 -20.74
CA LEU A 262 -3.09 -3.01 -19.39
C LEU A 262 -4.44 -2.29 -19.38
N HIS A 263 -4.56 -1.20 -20.15
CA HIS A 263 -5.83 -0.50 -20.35
C HIS A 263 -6.90 -1.41 -20.92
N ARG A 264 -6.59 -2.15 -21.99
CA ARG A 264 -7.50 -3.12 -22.63
C ARG A 264 -7.98 -4.18 -21.64
N LYS A 265 -7.08 -4.80 -20.87
CA LYS A 265 -7.43 -5.79 -19.84
C LYS A 265 -8.35 -5.21 -18.76
N ALA A 266 -8.09 -3.97 -18.33
CA ALA A 266 -8.92 -3.29 -17.34
C ALA A 266 -10.34 -3.02 -17.89
N GLU A 267 -10.43 -2.57 -19.14
CA GLU A 267 -11.71 -2.34 -19.83
C GLU A 267 -12.52 -3.63 -20.01
N GLU A 268 -11.88 -4.73 -20.39
CA GLU A 268 -12.51 -6.05 -20.51
C GLU A 268 -13.08 -6.51 -19.16
N ALA A 269 -12.27 -6.45 -18.09
CA ALA A 269 -12.71 -6.82 -16.75
C ALA A 269 -13.87 -5.96 -16.24
N ALA A 270 -13.83 -4.64 -16.50
CA ALA A 270 -14.91 -3.72 -16.16
C ALA A 270 -16.18 -4.02 -16.97
N THR A 271 -16.05 -4.31 -18.26
CA THR A 271 -17.16 -4.64 -19.16
C THR A 271 -17.88 -5.90 -18.68
N GLU A 272 -17.15 -6.98 -18.42
CA GLU A 272 -17.75 -8.22 -17.88
C GLU A 272 -18.45 -7.98 -16.53
N ALA A 273 -17.86 -7.15 -15.66
CA ALA A 273 -18.45 -6.86 -14.37
C ALA A 273 -19.76 -6.07 -14.50
N VAL A 274 -19.82 -5.10 -15.44
CA VAL A 274 -21.04 -4.36 -15.76
C VAL A 274 -22.10 -5.27 -16.35
N GLU A 275 -21.75 -6.16 -17.30
CA GLU A 275 -22.68 -7.14 -17.86
C GLU A 275 -23.25 -8.08 -16.78
N ARG A 276 -22.39 -8.54 -15.85
CA ARG A 276 -22.84 -9.30 -14.69
C ARG A 276 -23.82 -8.49 -13.83
N ALA A 277 -23.55 -7.21 -13.58
CA ALA A 277 -24.46 -6.35 -12.81
C ALA A 277 -25.79 -6.10 -13.53
N GLU A 278 -25.77 -5.88 -14.84
CA GLU A 278 -26.95 -5.73 -15.70
C GLU A 278 -27.81 -7.01 -15.70
N SER A 279 -27.19 -8.20 -15.73
CA SER A 279 -27.94 -9.46 -15.67
C SER A 279 -28.76 -9.60 -14.38
N ARG A 280 -28.32 -8.97 -13.28
CA ARG A 280 -28.96 -9.04 -11.96
C ARG A 280 -30.14 -8.08 -11.80
N ILE A 281 -30.30 -7.09 -12.67
CA ILE A 281 -31.43 -6.15 -12.60
C ILE A 281 -32.68 -6.63 -13.37
N SER A 282 -32.60 -7.78 -14.04
CA SER A 282 -33.72 -8.36 -14.80
C SER A 282 -34.91 -8.80 -13.93
N ASN A 283 -34.69 -9.09 -12.64
CA ASN A 283 -35.74 -9.53 -11.72
C ASN A 283 -35.52 -9.02 -10.28
N LEU A 284 -35.73 -7.72 -10.07
CA LEU A 284 -35.62 -7.08 -8.74
C LEU A 284 -36.94 -7.12 -7.95
N SER A 285 -37.57 -8.30 -7.86
CA SER A 285 -38.90 -8.44 -7.27
C SER A 285 -38.91 -8.50 -5.73
N ASN A 286 -37.76 -8.70 -5.10
CA ASN A 286 -37.63 -8.88 -3.66
C ASN A 286 -36.28 -8.41 -3.10
N GLN A 287 -36.17 -8.27 -1.78
CA GLN A 287 -34.95 -7.79 -1.11
C GLN A 287 -33.74 -8.69 -1.41
N GLY A 288 -33.91 -10.02 -1.47
CA GLY A 288 -32.82 -10.94 -1.83
C GLY A 288 -32.22 -10.65 -3.20
N ALA A 289 -33.06 -10.41 -4.22
CA ALA A 289 -32.62 -10.03 -5.56
C ALA A 289 -31.93 -8.66 -5.59
N ILE A 290 -32.48 -7.67 -4.87
CA ILE A 290 -31.86 -6.35 -4.72
C ILE A 290 -30.49 -6.44 -4.05
N ASN A 291 -30.34 -7.26 -3.02
CA ASN A 291 -29.05 -7.50 -2.36
C ASN A 291 -28.05 -8.13 -3.33
N SER A 292 -28.48 -9.14 -4.10
CA SER A 292 -27.65 -9.78 -5.13
C SER A 292 -27.20 -8.79 -6.21
N ALA A 293 -28.09 -7.92 -6.68
CA ALA A 293 -27.76 -6.88 -7.65
C ALA A 293 -26.78 -5.85 -7.07
N ASN A 294 -26.96 -5.40 -5.83
CA ASN A 294 -26.01 -4.52 -5.14
C ASN A 294 -24.61 -5.15 -4.99
N SER A 295 -24.55 -6.45 -4.68
CA SER A 295 -23.28 -7.20 -4.59
C SER A 295 -22.56 -7.30 -5.93
N ALA A 296 -23.27 -7.32 -7.06
CA ALA A 296 -22.67 -7.27 -8.39
C ALA A 296 -22.30 -5.84 -8.83
N TYR A 297 -23.16 -4.86 -8.52
CA TYR A 297 -22.96 -3.45 -8.83
C TYR A 297 -21.68 -2.87 -8.20
N SER A 298 -21.46 -3.13 -6.90
CA SER A 298 -20.37 -2.50 -6.15
C SER A 298 -18.98 -2.74 -6.74
N PRO A 299 -18.55 -3.99 -7.04
CA PRO A 299 -17.25 -4.23 -7.68
C PRO A 299 -17.20 -3.68 -9.11
N ALA A 300 -18.29 -3.79 -9.89
CA ALA A 300 -18.34 -3.27 -11.27
C ALA A 300 -18.13 -1.75 -11.30
N ASN A 301 -18.84 -1.01 -10.44
CA ASN A 301 -18.72 0.44 -10.33
C ASN A 301 -17.33 0.88 -9.87
N ASN A 302 -16.65 0.10 -9.02
CA ASN A 302 -15.25 0.39 -8.65
C ASN A 302 -14.30 0.20 -9.83
N LEU A 303 -14.46 -0.88 -10.61
CA LEU A 303 -13.65 -1.10 -11.81
C LEU A 303 -13.83 0.04 -12.81
N VAL A 304 -15.07 0.42 -13.11
CA VAL A 304 -15.39 1.52 -14.03
C VAL A 304 -14.78 2.86 -13.59
N ARG A 305 -14.82 3.18 -12.29
CA ARG A 305 -14.22 4.42 -11.76
C ARG A 305 -12.70 4.49 -11.92
N ASN A 306 -12.05 3.33 -11.86
CA ASN A 306 -10.59 3.21 -11.94
C ASN A 306 -10.08 3.06 -13.38
N LEU A 307 -10.97 3.01 -14.38
CA LEU A 307 -10.55 3.08 -15.77
C LEU A 307 -9.91 4.43 -16.10
N HIS A 308 -8.99 4.41 -17.06
CA HIS A 308 -8.47 5.62 -17.70
C HIS A 308 -9.61 6.37 -18.42
N ASP A 309 -9.45 7.68 -18.60
CA ASP A 309 -10.47 8.49 -19.25
C ASP A 309 -10.57 8.17 -20.74
N GLY A 310 -11.80 7.95 -21.22
CA GLY A 310 -12.04 7.52 -22.58
C GLY A 310 -13.49 7.10 -22.82
N SER A 311 -13.81 6.83 -24.09
CA SER A 311 -15.17 6.52 -24.53
C SER A 311 -15.75 5.24 -23.87
N VAL A 312 -14.90 4.26 -23.56
CA VAL A 312 -15.30 3.02 -22.88
C VAL A 312 -15.72 3.31 -21.44
N LYS A 313 -14.93 4.09 -20.69
CA LYS A 313 -15.28 4.53 -19.34
C LYS A 313 -16.60 5.31 -19.31
N ASP A 314 -16.82 6.22 -20.26
CA ASP A 314 -18.06 7.00 -20.36
C ASP A 314 -19.29 6.11 -20.62
N SER A 315 -19.13 5.15 -21.54
CA SER A 315 -20.16 4.16 -21.88
C SER A 315 -20.49 3.27 -20.67
N LEU A 316 -19.49 2.69 -20.02
CA LEU A 316 -19.67 1.83 -18.85
C LEU A 316 -20.20 2.60 -17.64
N SER A 317 -19.78 3.87 -17.46
CA SER A 317 -20.32 4.75 -16.41
C SER A 317 -21.81 4.99 -16.59
N SER A 318 -22.25 5.22 -17.82
CA SER A 318 -23.67 5.39 -18.14
C SER A 318 -24.47 4.11 -17.83
N ARG A 319 -23.96 2.95 -18.23
CA ARG A 319 -24.57 1.64 -17.98
C ARG A 319 -24.67 1.32 -16.48
N ILE A 320 -23.57 1.50 -15.73
CA ILE A 320 -23.56 1.19 -14.29
C ILE A 320 -24.44 2.16 -13.47
N ASN A 321 -24.58 3.41 -13.91
CA ASN A 321 -25.53 4.37 -13.34
C ASN A 321 -27.00 3.95 -13.60
N ALA A 322 -27.29 3.37 -14.77
CA ALA A 322 -28.61 2.80 -15.06
C ALA A 322 -28.91 1.59 -14.16
N VAL A 323 -27.92 0.72 -13.93
CA VAL A 323 -28.02 -0.39 -12.95
C VAL A 323 -28.34 0.15 -11.55
N LYS A 324 -27.61 1.17 -11.08
CA LYS A 324 -27.87 1.78 -9.77
C LYS A 324 -29.29 2.35 -9.67
N SER A 325 -29.73 3.02 -10.72
CA SER A 325 -31.08 3.61 -10.79
C SER A 325 -32.17 2.53 -10.72
N ALA A 326 -31.98 1.41 -11.42
CA ALA A 326 -32.92 0.28 -11.36
C ALA A 326 -32.99 -0.33 -9.95
N ILE A 327 -31.83 -0.51 -9.30
CA ILE A 327 -31.74 -0.98 -7.91
C ILE A 327 -32.48 -0.03 -6.96
N ASP A 328 -32.26 1.27 -7.09
CA ASP A 328 -32.87 2.27 -6.21
C ASP A 328 -34.39 2.36 -6.38
N GLN A 329 -34.87 2.30 -7.62
CA GLN A 329 -36.30 2.25 -7.92
C GLN A 329 -36.95 0.98 -7.34
N ALA A 330 -36.32 -0.18 -7.51
CA ALA A 330 -36.82 -1.42 -6.94
C ALA A 330 -36.86 -1.37 -5.40
N GLN A 331 -35.82 -0.82 -4.77
CA GLN A 331 -35.79 -0.63 -3.32
C GLN A 331 -36.89 0.32 -2.85
N GLN A 332 -37.15 1.41 -3.59
CA GLN A 332 -38.23 2.34 -3.27
C GLN A 332 -39.61 1.67 -3.37
N GLN A 333 -39.85 0.90 -4.42
CA GLN A 333 -41.10 0.13 -4.58
C GLN A 333 -41.27 -0.87 -3.44
N LEU A 334 -40.20 -1.56 -3.05
CA LEU A 334 -40.25 -2.51 -1.96
C LEU A 334 -40.51 -1.84 -0.60
N ASN A 335 -39.90 -0.68 -0.36
CA ASN A 335 -40.16 0.13 0.84
C ASN A 335 -41.63 0.59 0.89
N ALA A 336 -42.23 0.93 -0.24
CA ALA A 336 -43.65 1.26 -0.33
C ALA A 336 -44.53 0.05 0.02
N LYS A 337 -44.24 -1.13 -0.55
CA LYS A 337 -44.95 -2.38 -0.21
C LYS A 337 -44.82 -2.70 1.29
N TRP A 338 -43.64 -2.53 1.87
CA TRP A 338 -43.44 -2.71 3.31
C TRP A 338 -44.28 -1.75 4.14
N ALA A 339 -44.39 -0.48 3.72
CA ALA A 339 -45.17 0.52 4.43
C ALA A 339 -46.66 0.18 4.50
N GLU A 340 -47.21 -0.51 3.49
CA GLU A 340 -48.59 -0.98 3.48
C GLU A 340 -48.81 -2.12 4.47
N VAL A 341 -47.89 -3.08 4.52
CA VAL A 341 -48.03 -4.30 5.33
C VAL A 341 -47.68 -4.07 6.79
N ARG A 342 -46.63 -3.28 7.07
CA ARG A 342 -46.09 -3.15 8.42
C ARG A 342 -47.13 -2.73 9.45
N LEU A 343 -47.05 -3.31 10.63
CA LEU A 343 -47.81 -3.00 11.81
C LEU A 343 -47.28 -1.73 12.47
N ASN A 344 -48.20 -0.97 13.07
CA ASN A 344 -47.83 0.25 13.77
C ASN A 344 -47.46 -0.07 15.23
N PHE A 345 -46.19 -0.08 15.61
CA PHE A 345 -45.83 -0.23 17.03
C PHE A 345 -45.59 1.10 17.77
N ASN A 346 -45.74 2.24 17.11
CA ASN A 346 -45.59 3.56 17.72
C ASN A 346 -46.87 3.95 18.49
N ARG A 347 -47.04 3.36 19.67
CA ARG A 347 -48.21 3.53 20.53
C ARG A 347 -47.82 3.42 22.01
N GLN A 348 -48.66 3.91 22.92
CA GLN A 348 -48.40 3.81 24.36
C GLN A 348 -48.57 2.37 24.89
N ARG A 349 -49.59 1.65 24.39
CA ARG A 349 -49.91 0.26 24.76
C ARG A 349 -50.35 -0.53 23.54
N TYR A 350 -50.09 -1.84 23.54
CA TYR A 350 -50.57 -2.77 22.52
C TYR A 350 -51.77 -3.55 23.07
N THR A 351 -52.99 -3.12 22.69
CA THR A 351 -54.25 -3.62 23.26
C THR A 351 -54.78 -4.85 22.54
N TYR A 352 -55.75 -5.55 23.14
CA TYR A 352 -56.47 -6.64 22.49
C TYR A 352 -57.10 -6.24 21.14
N SER A 353 -57.68 -5.03 21.04
CA SER A 353 -58.20 -4.51 19.76
C SER A 353 -57.11 -4.29 18.71
N ASN A 354 -55.91 -3.91 19.15
CA ASN A 354 -54.77 -3.79 18.24
C ASN A 354 -54.33 -5.14 17.70
N LEU A 355 -54.24 -6.15 18.58
CA LEU A 355 -53.97 -7.53 18.19
C LEU A 355 -54.98 -8.00 17.14
N THR A 356 -56.29 -7.86 17.38
CA THR A 356 -57.32 -8.36 16.44
C THR A 356 -57.24 -7.69 15.07
N ASN A 357 -57.02 -6.37 15.03
CA ASN A 357 -56.89 -5.64 13.77
C ASN A 357 -55.60 -6.01 13.02
N ASP A 358 -54.48 -6.12 13.74
CA ASP A 358 -53.18 -6.45 13.14
C ASP A 358 -53.16 -7.90 12.61
N LEU A 359 -53.81 -8.84 13.29
CA LEU A 359 -54.00 -10.22 12.80
C LEU A 359 -54.78 -10.28 11.49
N GLN A 360 -55.90 -9.56 11.41
CA GLN A 360 -56.71 -9.47 10.18
C GLN A 360 -55.93 -8.82 9.05
N LYS A 361 -55.17 -7.75 9.35
CA LYS A 361 -54.31 -7.08 8.38
C LYS A 361 -53.28 -8.06 7.80
N LEU A 362 -52.53 -8.76 8.65
CA LEU A 362 -51.50 -9.70 8.19
C LEU A 362 -52.09 -10.86 7.39
N ALA A 363 -53.16 -11.51 7.87
CA ALA A 363 -53.81 -12.59 7.13
C ALA A 363 -54.41 -12.12 5.81
N GLY A 364 -54.93 -10.90 5.74
CA GLY A 364 -55.45 -10.31 4.50
C GLY A 364 -54.37 -10.01 3.46
N HIS A 365 -53.17 -9.59 3.90
CA HIS A 365 -52.03 -9.36 3.00
C HIS A 365 -51.30 -10.63 2.58
N TYR A 366 -51.36 -11.69 3.39
CA TYR A 366 -50.68 -12.96 3.14
C TYR A 366 -51.62 -14.17 3.18
N PRO A 367 -52.69 -14.22 2.37
CA PRO A 367 -53.74 -15.25 2.49
C PRO A 367 -53.23 -16.69 2.22
N ASP A 368 -52.15 -16.83 1.44
CA ASP A 368 -51.56 -18.13 1.11
C ASP A 368 -50.51 -18.63 2.12
N LEU A 369 -50.13 -17.77 3.09
CA LEU A 369 -49.04 -18.04 4.04
C LEU A 369 -49.46 -17.85 5.51
N ALA A 370 -50.48 -17.03 5.76
CA ALA A 370 -51.01 -16.75 7.08
C ALA A 370 -52.49 -17.08 7.19
N SER A 371 -52.88 -17.80 8.24
CA SER A 371 -54.28 -18.04 8.59
C SER A 371 -54.53 -17.75 10.07
N THR A 372 -55.65 -17.09 10.38
CA THR A 372 -56.06 -16.83 11.77
C THR A 372 -57.15 -17.80 12.21
N ALA A 373 -57.15 -18.16 13.50
CA ALA A 373 -58.18 -18.99 14.10
C ALA A 373 -58.49 -18.55 15.54
N VAL A 374 -59.65 -18.97 16.04
CA VAL A 374 -60.01 -18.84 17.45
C VAL A 374 -59.74 -20.19 18.11
N VAL A 375 -58.78 -20.24 19.04
CA VAL A 375 -58.40 -21.49 19.74
C VAL A 375 -59.19 -21.72 21.03
N GLY A 376 -59.91 -20.69 21.48
CA GLY A 376 -60.77 -20.72 22.65
C GLY A 376 -61.30 -19.33 22.97
N GLN A 377 -61.96 -19.20 24.12
CA GLN A 377 -62.41 -17.93 24.65
C GLN A 377 -61.91 -17.77 26.08
N SER A 378 -61.63 -16.53 26.48
CA SER A 378 -61.30 -16.21 27.86
C SER A 378 -62.53 -16.26 28.77
N VAL A 379 -62.32 -16.06 30.07
CA VAL A 379 -63.41 -16.00 31.07
C VAL A 379 -64.51 -14.99 30.69
N GLU A 380 -64.13 -13.82 30.18
CA GLU A 380 -65.06 -12.73 29.80
C GLU A 380 -65.50 -12.84 28.32
N GLY A 381 -65.26 -14.00 27.69
CA GLY A 381 -65.74 -14.30 26.33
C GLY A 381 -64.94 -13.66 25.21
N ARG A 382 -63.75 -13.08 25.48
CA ARG A 382 -62.85 -12.60 24.41
C ARG A 382 -62.25 -13.79 23.68
N ASN A 383 -62.24 -13.74 22.36
CA ASN A 383 -61.58 -14.77 21.56
C ASN A 383 -60.07 -14.82 21.86
N ILE A 384 -59.55 -16.01 22.09
CA ILE A 384 -58.12 -16.26 22.13
C ILE A 384 -57.71 -16.59 20.70
N TRP A 385 -57.03 -15.65 20.07
CA TRP A 385 -56.67 -15.74 18.66
C TRP A 385 -55.32 -16.43 18.47
N SER A 386 -55.21 -17.22 17.41
CA SER A 386 -53.95 -17.66 16.84
C SER A 386 -53.74 -17.10 15.43
N ILE A 387 -52.48 -17.04 15.02
CA ILE A 387 -52.06 -16.90 13.62
C ILE A 387 -51.02 -17.96 13.31
N THR A 388 -51.27 -18.75 12.28
CA THR A 388 -50.33 -19.74 11.76
C THR A 388 -49.63 -19.16 10.55
N VAL A 389 -48.29 -19.22 10.55
CA VAL A 389 -47.42 -18.73 9.46
C VAL A 389 -46.64 -19.91 8.89
N GLY A 390 -46.80 -20.17 7.58
CA GLY A 390 -46.13 -21.26 6.89
C GLY A 390 -47.11 -22.11 6.07
N LYS A 391 -46.53 -22.97 5.23
CA LYS A 391 -47.23 -23.95 4.37
C LYS A 391 -46.90 -25.38 4.76
N GLY A 392 -45.99 -25.55 5.72
CA GLY A 392 -45.50 -26.84 6.17
C GLY A 392 -46.52 -27.64 6.96
N SER A 393 -46.35 -28.95 6.98
CA SER A 393 -47.19 -29.87 7.75
C SER A 393 -46.69 -30.14 9.17
N ARG A 394 -45.59 -29.51 9.59
CA ARG A 394 -44.97 -29.68 10.91
C ARG A 394 -45.17 -28.43 11.75
N ASP A 395 -45.85 -28.57 12.88
CA ASP A 395 -46.25 -27.43 13.70
C ASP A 395 -45.21 -27.06 14.76
N VAL A 396 -45.03 -25.77 14.97
CA VAL A 396 -44.33 -25.18 16.12
C VAL A 396 -45.29 -24.21 16.81
N LEU A 397 -45.30 -24.19 18.14
CA LEU A 397 -46.16 -23.31 18.93
C LEU A 397 -45.35 -22.23 19.63
N VAL A 398 -45.82 -20.98 19.51
CA VAL A 398 -45.29 -19.83 20.25
C VAL A 398 -46.43 -19.17 21.02
N LEU A 399 -46.25 -19.04 22.33
CA LEU A 399 -47.22 -18.42 23.24
C LEU A 399 -46.72 -17.07 23.72
N GLY A 400 -47.65 -16.14 23.92
CA GLY A 400 -47.39 -14.86 24.57
C GLY A 400 -48.47 -14.51 25.59
N SER A 401 -48.05 -13.72 26.59
CA SER A 401 -48.94 -13.11 27.59
C SER A 401 -49.86 -14.13 28.28
N LEU A 402 -49.30 -15.25 28.76
CA LEU A 402 -49.97 -16.06 29.79
C LEU A 402 -50.11 -15.24 31.07
N HIS A 403 -49.01 -14.58 31.49
CA HIS A 403 -49.06 -13.57 32.53
C HIS A 403 -49.48 -12.21 31.97
N ALA A 404 -50.51 -11.63 32.58
CA ALA A 404 -51.09 -10.36 32.14
C ALA A 404 -50.11 -9.16 32.20
N SER A 405 -49.32 -9.05 33.26
CA SER A 405 -48.35 -7.96 33.46
C SER A 405 -47.17 -8.01 32.50
N GLU A 406 -47.00 -9.12 31.79
CA GLU A 406 -45.93 -9.39 30.84
C GLU A 406 -46.42 -9.17 29.40
N TRP A 407 -47.41 -8.29 29.23
CA TRP A 407 -48.10 -8.00 27.97
C TRP A 407 -47.17 -7.56 26.82
N MET A 408 -45.94 -7.12 27.11
CA MET A 408 -44.92 -6.80 26.11
C MET A 408 -44.47 -8.01 25.27
N THR A 409 -44.74 -9.22 25.73
CA THR A 409 -44.55 -10.45 24.95
C THR A 409 -45.46 -10.49 23.71
N THR A 410 -46.71 -9.99 23.80
CA THR A 410 -47.64 -9.91 22.66
C THR A 410 -47.06 -9.11 21.47
N PRO A 411 -46.64 -7.83 21.60
CA PRO A 411 -46.10 -7.07 20.47
C PRO A 411 -44.77 -7.63 19.96
N VAL A 412 -43.95 -8.28 20.80
CA VAL A 412 -42.73 -8.99 20.33
C VAL A 412 -43.09 -10.17 19.44
N VAL A 413 -44.08 -10.98 19.86
CA VAL A 413 -44.62 -12.08 19.05
C VAL A 413 -45.22 -11.54 17.75
N MET A 414 -46.08 -10.52 17.80
CA MET A 414 -46.72 -9.96 16.60
C MET A 414 -45.71 -9.36 15.62
N ARG A 415 -44.63 -8.75 16.11
CA ARG A 415 -43.54 -8.28 15.24
C ARG A 415 -42.72 -9.42 14.65
N THR A 416 -42.59 -10.53 15.37
CA THR A 416 -41.99 -11.75 14.83
C THR A 416 -42.83 -12.31 13.69
N VAL A 417 -44.16 -12.38 13.87
CA VAL A 417 -45.10 -12.78 12.81
C VAL A 417 -44.96 -11.90 11.56
N GLU A 418 -45.05 -10.57 11.74
CA GLU A 418 -44.88 -9.59 10.67
C GLU A 418 -43.55 -9.77 9.91
N THR A 419 -42.46 -9.98 10.66
CA THR A 419 -41.11 -10.16 10.11
C THR A 419 -41.02 -11.44 9.29
N LEU A 420 -41.49 -12.57 9.82
CA LEU A 420 -41.41 -13.86 9.12
C LEU A 420 -42.23 -13.86 7.83
N LEU A 421 -43.41 -13.25 7.84
CA LEU A 421 -44.25 -13.11 6.65
C LEU A 421 -43.57 -12.26 5.57
N TRP A 422 -42.99 -11.12 5.97
CA TRP A 422 -42.25 -10.27 5.05
C TRP A 422 -41.01 -10.98 4.49
N GLU A 423 -40.22 -11.61 5.36
CA GLU A 423 -38.96 -12.24 5.00
C GLU A 423 -39.13 -13.48 4.12
N TYR A 424 -40.25 -14.20 4.26
CA TYR A 424 -40.63 -15.27 3.33
C TYR A 424 -40.75 -14.75 1.90
N ASP A 425 -41.52 -13.68 1.68
CA ASP A 425 -41.69 -13.04 0.37
C ASP A 425 -40.38 -12.42 -0.13
N GLN A 426 -39.54 -11.97 0.80
CA GLN A 426 -38.28 -11.31 0.49
C GLN A 426 -37.11 -12.27 0.20
N ASN A 427 -37.33 -13.58 0.35
CA ASN A 427 -36.32 -14.62 0.21
C ASN A 427 -35.07 -14.35 1.06
N ILE A 428 -35.29 -13.93 2.32
CA ILE A 428 -34.22 -13.66 3.28
C ILE A 428 -33.65 -14.98 3.82
N THR A 429 -32.33 -14.98 4.04
CA THR A 429 -31.60 -16.10 4.62
C THR A 429 -31.20 -15.79 6.06
N VAL A 430 -31.41 -16.73 6.98
CA VAL A 430 -31.01 -16.66 8.39
C VAL A 430 -30.10 -17.84 8.68
N SER A 431 -28.88 -17.58 9.15
CA SER A 431 -27.87 -18.61 9.46
C SER A 431 -27.56 -19.57 8.29
N GLY A 432 -27.63 -19.07 7.05
CA GLY A 432 -27.39 -19.87 5.84
C GLY A 432 -28.64 -20.57 5.26
N GLU A 433 -29.77 -20.54 5.96
CA GLU A 433 -31.02 -21.20 5.56
C GLU A 433 -32.07 -20.17 5.11
N SER A 434 -32.82 -20.46 4.05
CA SER A 434 -33.89 -19.58 3.59
C SER A 434 -35.10 -19.62 4.53
N VAL A 435 -35.61 -18.45 4.94
CA VAL A 435 -36.86 -18.35 5.71
C VAL A 435 -38.00 -19.02 4.95
N LYS A 436 -38.01 -18.88 3.63
CA LYS A 436 -39.00 -19.52 2.76
C LYS A 436 -38.94 -21.04 2.83
N ASP A 437 -37.75 -21.62 2.71
CA ASP A 437 -37.58 -23.09 2.73
C ASP A 437 -37.97 -23.70 4.07
N ILE A 438 -37.71 -22.98 5.16
CA ILE A 438 -38.13 -23.40 6.50
C ILE A 438 -39.66 -23.39 6.60
N LEU A 439 -40.31 -22.29 6.23
CA LEU A 439 -41.76 -22.13 6.34
C LEU A 439 -42.55 -22.91 5.28
N ASP A 440 -41.90 -23.38 4.20
CA ASP A 440 -42.50 -24.35 3.28
C ASP A 440 -42.53 -25.77 3.89
N LYS A 441 -41.69 -26.06 4.89
CA LYS A 441 -41.65 -27.35 5.61
C LYS A 441 -42.34 -27.33 6.97
N TYR A 442 -42.31 -26.18 7.66
CA TYR A 442 -42.88 -25.97 8.99
C TYR A 442 -43.96 -24.87 8.98
N SER A 443 -44.93 -25.01 9.87
CA SER A 443 -45.91 -23.97 10.18
C SER A 443 -45.73 -23.54 11.62
N ILE A 444 -45.56 -22.24 11.85
CA ILE A 444 -45.41 -21.67 13.19
C ILE A 444 -46.74 -21.04 13.59
N THR A 445 -47.39 -21.65 14.57
CA THR A 445 -48.62 -21.10 15.16
C THR A 445 -48.27 -20.25 16.36
N PHE A 446 -48.67 -18.99 16.30
CA PHE A 446 -48.54 -18.03 17.38
C PHE A 446 -49.90 -17.87 18.05
N ILE A 447 -49.93 -17.94 19.39
CA ILE A 447 -51.06 -17.47 20.22
C ILE A 447 -50.54 -16.26 20.99
N PRO A 448 -50.63 -15.04 20.42
CA PRO A 448 -49.87 -13.89 20.91
C PRO A 448 -50.31 -13.40 22.29
N MET A 449 -51.59 -13.60 22.63
CA MET A 449 -52.20 -13.16 23.88
C MET A 449 -53.13 -14.25 24.42
N VAL A 450 -52.59 -15.14 25.24
CA VAL A 450 -53.37 -16.23 25.87
C VAL A 450 -54.33 -15.70 26.93
N ASN A 451 -53.95 -14.63 27.64
CA ASN A 451 -54.74 -14.01 28.73
C ASN A 451 -55.27 -12.61 28.34
N PRO A 452 -56.24 -12.51 27.40
CA PRO A 452 -56.69 -11.21 26.92
C PRO A 452 -57.43 -10.39 27.98
N ASP A 453 -58.10 -11.04 28.93
CA ASP A 453 -58.82 -10.35 30.01
C ASP A 453 -57.85 -9.73 31.02
N GLY A 454 -56.87 -10.51 31.49
CA GLY A 454 -55.84 -10.03 32.39
C GLY A 454 -54.99 -8.92 31.76
N VAL A 455 -54.57 -9.06 30.50
CA VAL A 455 -53.84 -7.99 29.79
C VAL A 455 -54.69 -6.72 29.70
N THR A 456 -55.98 -6.85 29.40
CA THR A 456 -56.90 -5.70 29.38
C THR A 456 -56.98 -5.03 30.75
N LEU A 457 -57.06 -5.81 31.84
CA LEU A 457 -57.06 -5.30 33.22
C LEU A 457 -55.78 -4.53 33.54
N VAL A 458 -54.61 -5.07 33.20
CA VAL A 458 -53.31 -4.40 33.39
C VAL A 458 -53.24 -3.06 32.65
N GLN A 459 -53.80 -3.01 31.44
CA GLN A 459 -53.69 -1.84 30.57
C GLN A 459 -54.74 -0.76 30.81
N GLN A 460 -55.93 -1.13 31.29
CA GLN A 460 -57.12 -0.27 31.36
C GLN A 460 -57.72 -0.19 32.78
N GLY A 461 -57.24 -1.01 33.71
CA GLY A 461 -57.77 -1.12 35.07
C GLY A 461 -59.19 -1.69 35.11
N VAL A 462 -59.83 -1.57 36.27
CA VAL A 462 -61.20 -2.06 36.51
C VAL A 462 -62.26 -1.38 35.66
N SER A 463 -61.95 -0.24 35.03
CA SER A 463 -62.88 0.45 34.12
C SER A 463 -63.30 -0.42 32.92
N ALA A 464 -62.46 -1.37 32.51
CA ALA A 464 -62.77 -2.34 31.47
C ALA A 464 -63.67 -3.49 31.94
N PHE A 465 -63.90 -3.60 33.26
CA PHE A 465 -64.64 -4.68 33.93
C PHE A 465 -65.52 -4.11 35.07
N PRO A 466 -66.50 -3.23 34.76
CA PRO A 466 -67.27 -2.52 35.78
C PRO A 466 -67.99 -3.47 36.75
N ASP A 467 -68.52 -4.59 36.24
CA ASP A 467 -69.26 -5.58 37.04
C ASP A 467 -68.37 -6.39 38.00
N ARG A 468 -67.03 -6.30 37.85
CA ARG A 468 -66.04 -7.02 38.67
C ARG A 468 -65.10 -6.09 39.42
N ALA A 469 -65.34 -4.78 39.40
CA ALA A 469 -64.38 -3.81 39.90
C ALA A 469 -64.00 -4.03 41.37
N GLU A 470 -64.98 -4.25 42.25
CA GLU A 470 -64.74 -4.49 43.68
C GLU A 470 -63.96 -5.81 43.92
N GLU A 471 -64.35 -6.87 43.21
CA GLU A 471 -63.66 -8.17 43.26
C GLU A 471 -62.19 -8.03 42.84
N LEU A 472 -61.94 -7.43 41.68
CA LEU A 472 -60.59 -7.29 41.13
C LEU A 472 -59.68 -6.43 42.01
N LEU A 473 -60.21 -5.37 42.63
CA LEU A 473 -59.47 -4.58 43.61
C LEU A 473 -59.11 -5.40 44.85
N ALA A 474 -60.02 -6.23 45.34
CA ALA A 474 -59.77 -7.10 46.49
C ALA A 474 -58.69 -8.16 46.19
N LEU A 475 -58.64 -8.68 44.97
CA LEU A 475 -57.65 -9.66 44.52
C LEU A 475 -56.26 -9.05 44.24
N ASN A 476 -56.15 -7.72 44.07
CA ASN A 476 -54.94 -7.03 43.60
C ASN A 476 -53.90 -6.75 44.70
N GLY A 477 -53.76 -7.64 45.69
CA GLY A 477 -52.65 -7.61 46.66
C GLY A 477 -52.46 -6.30 47.43
N ASN A 478 -53.55 -5.55 47.67
CA ASN A 478 -53.56 -4.23 48.31
C ASN A 478 -52.80 -3.12 47.56
N TRP A 479 -52.68 -3.20 46.23
CA TRP A 479 -52.09 -2.15 45.39
C TRP A 479 -53.08 -1.15 44.81
N GLY A 480 -54.35 -1.19 45.22
CA GLY A 480 -55.40 -0.33 44.70
C GLY A 480 -55.57 -0.53 43.19
N GLU A 481 -55.59 0.56 42.42
CA GLU A 481 -55.78 0.54 40.97
C GLU A 481 -54.50 0.23 40.17
N ASP A 482 -53.35 0.01 40.82
CA ASP A 482 -52.13 -0.40 40.12
C ASP A 482 -52.14 -1.90 39.85
N PHE A 483 -52.64 -2.29 38.68
CA PHE A 483 -52.63 -3.67 38.20
C PHE A 483 -51.32 -4.06 37.49
N SER A 484 -50.28 -3.24 37.48
CA SER A 484 -49.03 -3.51 36.73
C SER A 484 -48.28 -4.78 37.16
N ARG A 485 -48.70 -5.40 38.27
CA ARG A 485 -48.15 -6.65 38.83
C ARG A 485 -49.05 -7.86 38.62
N TRP A 486 -50.27 -7.66 38.12
CA TRP A 486 -51.25 -8.72 37.93
C TRP A 486 -50.72 -9.76 36.93
N LYS A 487 -50.57 -11.01 37.35
CA LYS A 487 -50.12 -12.12 36.49
C LYS A 487 -51.29 -13.02 36.09
N ALA A 488 -52.26 -13.19 36.97
CA ALA A 488 -53.40 -14.08 36.80
C ALA A 488 -54.33 -13.72 35.62
N ASN A 489 -55.26 -14.61 35.29
CA ASN A 489 -56.45 -14.28 34.51
C ASN A 489 -57.44 -13.44 35.34
N ILE A 490 -58.59 -13.10 34.78
CA ILE A 490 -59.57 -12.23 35.46
C ILE A 490 -60.18 -12.84 36.74
N ARG A 491 -60.11 -14.17 36.91
CA ARG A 491 -60.59 -14.88 38.10
C ARG A 491 -59.53 -14.99 39.20
N GLY A 492 -58.36 -14.37 39.02
CA GLY A 492 -57.26 -14.50 39.96
C GLY A 492 -56.59 -15.88 39.91
N VAL A 493 -56.67 -16.60 38.78
CA VAL A 493 -55.93 -17.85 38.56
C VAL A 493 -54.70 -17.60 37.70
N ASP A 494 -53.53 -18.02 38.19
CA ASP A 494 -52.29 -18.01 37.42
C ASP A 494 -52.31 -19.15 36.38
N ILE A 495 -52.48 -18.78 35.11
CA ILE A 495 -52.55 -19.72 33.99
C ILE A 495 -51.29 -20.60 33.94
N ASN A 496 -50.12 -20.07 34.28
CA ASN A 496 -48.87 -20.81 34.27
C ASN A 496 -48.65 -21.64 35.56
N ARG A 497 -49.69 -21.80 36.39
CA ARG A 497 -49.78 -22.76 37.50
C ARG A 497 -50.98 -23.70 37.36
N ASN A 498 -51.65 -23.69 36.20
CA ASN A 498 -52.90 -24.40 35.97
C ASN A 498 -52.78 -25.61 35.03
N PHE A 499 -51.63 -25.86 34.37
CA PHE A 499 -51.48 -27.01 33.46
C PHE A 499 -51.42 -28.35 34.21
N ASP A 500 -51.86 -29.44 33.56
CA ASP A 500 -51.92 -30.79 34.17
C ASP A 500 -50.54 -31.48 34.25
N VAL A 501 -49.65 -30.92 35.07
CA VAL A 501 -48.35 -31.52 35.41
C VAL A 501 -47.99 -31.22 36.86
N ARG A 502 -47.96 -32.25 37.71
CA ARG A 502 -47.66 -32.10 39.15
C ARG A 502 -48.57 -31.09 39.88
N TRP A 503 -49.77 -30.83 39.35
CA TRP A 503 -50.68 -29.81 39.86
C TRP A 503 -51.08 -29.98 41.31
N SER A 504 -51.31 -31.23 41.74
CA SER A 504 -51.67 -31.56 43.13
C SER A 504 -50.50 -31.48 44.13
N THR A 505 -49.28 -31.19 43.67
CA THR A 505 -48.08 -31.19 44.50
C THR A 505 -47.32 -29.86 44.45
N GLN A 506 -47.92 -28.81 43.87
CA GLN A 506 -47.27 -27.52 43.70
C GLN A 506 -47.42 -26.63 44.95
N PRO A 507 -46.39 -25.85 45.34
CA PRO A 507 -46.39 -24.96 46.51
C PRO A 507 -47.55 -23.97 46.54
N GLY A 508 -48.02 -23.51 45.37
CA GLY A 508 -49.15 -22.59 45.24
C GLY A 508 -50.43 -23.09 45.91
N GLN A 509 -50.64 -24.41 46.03
CA GLN A 509 -51.79 -24.95 46.75
C GLN A 509 -51.71 -24.77 48.27
N SER A 510 -50.50 -24.69 48.85
CA SER A 510 -50.30 -24.46 50.28
C SER A 510 -50.02 -22.99 50.62
N GLU A 511 -49.44 -22.22 49.67
CA GLU A 511 -48.99 -20.84 49.89
C GLU A 511 -50.01 -19.78 49.41
N ASN A 512 -50.78 -20.05 48.34
CA ASN A 512 -51.83 -19.16 47.82
C ASN A 512 -53.06 -19.99 47.35
N PRO A 513 -53.79 -20.63 48.29
CA PRO A 513 -54.91 -21.50 47.97
C PRO A 513 -56.14 -20.78 47.40
N ASP A 514 -56.24 -19.46 47.62
CA ASP A 514 -57.36 -18.63 47.17
C ASP A 514 -56.98 -17.78 45.94
N PRO A 515 -57.96 -17.39 45.09
CA PRO A 515 -57.75 -16.46 43.99
C PRO A 515 -56.92 -15.23 44.39
N TYR A 516 -55.95 -14.88 43.55
CA TYR A 516 -55.04 -13.78 43.84
C TYR A 516 -54.41 -13.22 42.55
N TYR A 517 -53.73 -12.08 42.63
CA TYR A 517 -53.09 -11.46 41.46
C TYR A 517 -52.02 -12.36 40.80
N ALA A 518 -51.48 -13.36 41.49
CA ALA A 518 -50.49 -14.32 41.00
C ALA A 518 -50.49 -15.62 41.84
N TRP A 519 -49.82 -16.67 41.33
CA TRP A 519 -49.51 -17.94 42.03
C TRP A 519 -50.67 -18.87 42.38
N HIS A 520 -51.92 -18.39 42.40
CA HIS A 520 -53.07 -19.26 42.65
C HIS A 520 -53.28 -20.24 41.48
N PRO A 521 -53.24 -21.57 41.71
CA PRO A 521 -53.23 -22.57 40.64
C PRO A 521 -54.61 -22.92 40.06
N GLY A 522 -55.68 -22.31 40.58
CA GLY A 522 -57.07 -22.65 40.24
C GLY A 522 -57.64 -23.79 41.08
N PRO A 523 -58.92 -24.15 40.87
CA PRO A 523 -59.60 -25.21 41.61
C PRO A 523 -59.26 -26.64 41.14
N SER A 524 -58.77 -26.81 39.91
CA SER A 524 -58.29 -28.08 39.36
C SER A 524 -57.29 -27.82 38.24
N ALA A 525 -56.49 -28.81 37.85
CA ALA A 525 -55.71 -28.73 36.62
C ALA A 525 -56.63 -28.42 35.43
N GLU A 526 -56.17 -27.52 34.56
CA GLU A 526 -56.85 -27.04 33.36
C GLU A 526 -58.28 -26.55 33.62
N SER A 527 -58.52 -25.95 34.79
CA SER A 527 -59.81 -25.33 35.14
C SER A 527 -60.12 -24.13 34.27
N GLU A 528 -59.10 -23.35 33.89
CA GLU A 528 -59.29 -22.09 33.20
C GLU A 528 -59.50 -22.29 31.70
N PRO A 529 -60.44 -21.55 31.08
CA PRO A 529 -60.70 -21.68 29.66
C PRO A 529 -59.49 -21.29 28.80
N GLU A 530 -58.64 -20.36 29.28
CA GLU A 530 -57.38 -19.99 28.63
C GLU A 530 -56.38 -21.16 28.61
N THR A 531 -56.19 -21.83 29.76
CA THR A 531 -55.31 -23.01 29.87
C THR A 531 -55.80 -24.13 28.95
N ARG A 532 -57.12 -24.41 28.95
CA ARG A 532 -57.72 -25.43 28.08
C ARG A 532 -57.56 -25.10 26.61
N ALA A 533 -57.66 -23.83 26.21
CA ALA A 533 -57.47 -23.43 24.81
C ALA A 533 -56.07 -23.85 24.31
N VAL A 534 -55.03 -23.56 25.09
CA VAL A 534 -53.64 -23.95 24.77
C VAL A 534 -53.49 -25.48 24.80
N ALA A 535 -53.95 -26.13 25.87
CA ALA A 535 -53.77 -27.57 26.05
C ALA A 535 -54.50 -28.38 24.97
N ASN A 536 -55.72 -27.99 24.59
CA ASN A 536 -56.48 -28.60 23.51
C ASN A 536 -55.82 -28.38 22.16
N TRP A 537 -55.28 -27.18 21.89
CA TRP A 537 -54.56 -26.91 20.66
C TRP A 537 -53.33 -27.82 20.53
N VAL A 538 -52.51 -27.93 21.58
CA VAL A 538 -51.31 -28.79 21.58
C VAL A 538 -51.68 -30.25 21.38
N ARG A 539 -52.70 -30.76 22.08
CA ARG A 539 -53.18 -32.15 21.91
C ARG A 539 -53.73 -32.42 20.51
N SER A 540 -54.30 -31.42 19.85
CA SER A 540 -54.93 -31.58 18.53
C SER A 540 -53.93 -31.47 17.37
N ASN A 541 -52.84 -30.72 17.54
CA ASN A 541 -51.91 -30.40 16.46
C ASN A 541 -50.51 -31.04 16.63
N ASN A 542 -50.19 -31.60 17.81
CA ASN A 542 -48.93 -32.30 18.09
C ASN A 542 -47.67 -31.52 17.61
N PRO A 543 -47.44 -30.29 18.12
CA PRO A 543 -46.31 -29.48 17.69
C PRO A 543 -44.97 -30.12 18.05
N GLU A 544 -43.94 -29.88 17.24
CA GLU A 544 -42.58 -30.39 17.46
C GLU A 544 -41.74 -29.52 18.40
N LEU A 545 -42.18 -28.30 18.69
CA LEU A 545 -41.51 -27.34 19.57
C LEU A 545 -42.55 -26.41 20.21
N LEU A 546 -42.39 -26.13 21.50
CA LEU A 546 -43.17 -25.13 22.25
C LEU A 546 -42.24 -24.03 22.79
N LEU A 547 -42.51 -22.78 22.42
CA LEU A 547 -41.87 -21.60 23.01
C LEU A 547 -42.92 -20.79 23.76
N ASP A 548 -42.67 -20.52 25.04
CA ASP A 548 -43.56 -19.70 25.86
C ASP A 548 -42.85 -18.41 26.29
N TYR A 549 -43.29 -17.28 25.76
CA TYR A 549 -42.66 -15.98 25.98
C TYR A 549 -43.25 -15.31 27.23
N HIS A 550 -42.35 -15.03 28.18
CA HIS A 550 -42.60 -14.36 29.46
C HIS A 550 -41.69 -13.12 29.58
N SER A 551 -41.78 -12.41 30.71
CA SER A 551 -40.74 -11.50 31.15
C SER A 551 -40.58 -11.58 32.68
N PHE A 552 -39.38 -11.56 33.23
CA PHE A 552 -38.17 -10.95 32.72
C PHE A 552 -36.90 -11.69 33.13
N GLY A 553 -35.78 -11.36 32.47
CA GLY A 553 -34.45 -11.77 32.90
C GLY A 553 -33.45 -11.99 31.77
N GLU A 554 -33.90 -11.98 30.51
CA GLU A 554 -33.11 -12.45 29.35
C GLU A 554 -32.62 -13.88 29.59
N ILE A 555 -33.56 -14.77 29.90
CA ILE A 555 -33.32 -16.17 30.30
C ILE A 555 -34.11 -17.11 29.38
N LEU A 556 -33.49 -18.24 29.03
CA LEU A 556 -34.11 -19.40 28.41
C LEU A 556 -34.19 -20.53 29.45
N PHE A 557 -35.38 -20.76 30.02
CA PHE A 557 -35.61 -21.95 30.85
C PHE A 557 -35.99 -23.13 29.96
N TRP A 558 -35.32 -24.27 30.13
CA TRP A 558 -35.44 -25.39 29.20
C TRP A 558 -35.35 -26.77 29.86
N TRP A 559 -34.62 -26.90 30.97
CA TRP A 559 -34.45 -28.19 31.64
C TRP A 559 -35.51 -28.38 32.72
N TYR A 560 -36.44 -29.28 32.45
CA TYR A 560 -37.53 -29.68 33.31
C TYR A 560 -37.45 -31.16 33.73
N LEU A 561 -36.28 -31.63 34.18
CA LEU A 561 -36.01 -33.02 34.59
C LEU A 561 -35.95 -34.05 33.46
N GLN A 562 -36.06 -33.65 32.19
CA GLN A 562 -35.85 -34.57 31.07
C GLN A 562 -34.43 -35.16 31.08
N SER A 563 -34.29 -36.40 30.60
CA SER A 563 -33.05 -37.18 30.62
C SER A 563 -32.82 -37.90 29.28
N GLY A 564 -31.67 -38.54 29.12
CA GLY A 564 -31.36 -39.34 27.92
C GLY A 564 -31.42 -38.53 26.61
N SER A 565 -32.10 -39.07 25.60
CA SER A 565 -32.21 -38.45 24.27
C SER A 565 -32.96 -37.12 24.29
N GLN A 566 -34.00 -36.98 25.12
CA GLN A 566 -34.76 -35.73 25.26
C GLN A 566 -33.89 -34.60 25.82
N LEU A 567 -33.07 -34.90 26.85
CA LEU A 567 -32.10 -33.94 27.38
C LEU A 567 -31.11 -33.47 26.32
N ASN A 568 -30.57 -34.40 25.53
CA ASN A 568 -29.59 -34.07 24.50
C ASN A 568 -30.20 -33.21 23.37
N ARG A 569 -31.41 -33.59 22.91
CA ARG A 569 -32.19 -32.85 21.92
C ARG A 569 -32.46 -31.42 22.39
N ASP A 570 -33.09 -31.28 23.56
CA ASP A 570 -33.51 -29.97 24.07
C ASP A 570 -32.30 -29.07 24.35
N ARG A 571 -31.20 -29.64 24.88
CA ARG A 571 -29.95 -28.91 25.12
C ARG A 571 -29.36 -28.36 23.83
N ALA A 572 -29.37 -29.12 22.73
CA ALA A 572 -28.85 -28.66 21.45
C ALA A 572 -29.65 -27.45 20.93
N ILE A 573 -30.97 -27.55 20.96
CA ILE A 573 -31.90 -26.49 20.55
C ILE A 573 -31.67 -25.22 21.37
N VAL A 574 -31.73 -25.31 22.71
CA VAL A 574 -31.58 -24.11 23.55
C VAL A 574 -30.16 -23.52 23.48
N THR A 575 -29.14 -24.34 23.20
CA THR A 575 -27.76 -23.85 23.02
C THR A 575 -27.67 -22.98 21.77
N ALA A 576 -28.27 -23.41 20.66
CA ALA A 576 -28.34 -22.61 19.44
C ALA A 576 -29.13 -21.30 19.66
N MET A 577 -30.27 -21.37 20.36
CA MET A 577 -31.06 -20.20 20.74
C MET A 577 -30.28 -19.22 21.61
N ARG A 578 -29.51 -19.71 22.59
CA ARG A 578 -28.62 -18.90 23.42
C ARG A 578 -27.53 -18.24 22.59
N ASN A 579 -26.88 -18.97 21.69
CA ASN A 579 -25.82 -18.42 20.85
C ASN A 579 -26.33 -17.29 19.95
N TYR A 580 -27.57 -17.40 19.47
CA TYR A 580 -28.22 -16.36 18.68
C TYR A 580 -28.64 -15.14 19.53
N SER A 581 -29.37 -15.37 20.62
CA SER A 581 -30.01 -14.30 21.40
C SER A 581 -29.11 -13.63 22.44
N GLY A 582 -28.04 -14.32 22.87
CA GLY A 582 -27.21 -13.94 24.01
C GLY A 582 -27.87 -14.16 25.37
N PHE A 583 -29.07 -14.76 25.43
CA PHE A 583 -29.78 -15.00 26.69
C PHE A 583 -29.06 -16.04 27.55
N ARG A 584 -29.21 -15.92 28.87
CA ARG A 584 -28.74 -16.95 29.79
C ARG A 584 -29.59 -18.20 29.63
N MET A 585 -28.99 -19.36 29.83
CA MET A 585 -29.69 -20.64 29.80
C MET A 585 -29.77 -21.17 31.23
N GLU A 586 -30.97 -21.43 31.72
CA GLU A 586 -31.20 -21.93 33.08
C GLU A 586 -32.05 -23.20 33.09
N GLY A 587 -31.75 -24.12 33.99
CA GLY A 587 -32.63 -25.24 34.31
C GLY A 587 -33.48 -24.94 35.53
N ILE A 588 -34.25 -25.91 36.02
CA ILE A 588 -34.87 -25.83 37.35
C ILE A 588 -33.78 -25.47 38.38
N ASN A 589 -33.91 -24.29 38.99
CA ASN A 589 -33.12 -23.87 40.12
C ASN A 589 -33.93 -24.11 41.41
N HIS A 590 -33.26 -24.40 42.53
CA HIS A 590 -33.85 -24.82 43.81
C HIS A 590 -34.82 -23.81 44.45
N ASN A 591 -35.00 -22.62 43.86
CA ASN A 591 -35.86 -21.54 44.35
C ASN A 591 -37.14 -21.30 43.53
N ALA A 592 -37.42 -22.09 42.49
CA ALA A 592 -38.66 -21.96 41.70
C ALA A 592 -39.20 -23.35 41.32
N ASP A 593 -40.38 -23.71 41.83
CA ASP A 593 -41.10 -24.93 41.43
C ASP A 593 -41.76 -24.70 40.05
N PRO A 594 -41.38 -25.46 39.00
CA PRO A 594 -41.96 -25.34 37.66
C PRO A 594 -43.32 -26.06 37.54
N SER A 595 -43.88 -26.61 38.63
CA SER A 595 -45.12 -27.36 38.58
C SER A 595 -46.23 -26.57 37.91
N SER A 596 -46.99 -27.27 37.08
CA SER A 596 -48.13 -26.74 36.32
C SER A 596 -47.82 -25.59 35.36
N THR A 597 -46.56 -25.38 34.97
CA THR A 597 -46.22 -24.47 33.88
C THR A 597 -46.46 -25.12 32.51
N SER A 598 -46.74 -24.28 31.51
CA SER A 598 -46.96 -24.70 30.11
C SER A 598 -45.78 -25.51 29.55
N THR A 599 -44.55 -25.08 29.83
CA THR A 599 -43.32 -25.66 29.28
C THR A 599 -42.88 -26.89 30.06
N TYR A 600 -43.17 -26.96 31.36
CA TYR A 600 -42.99 -28.20 32.09
C TYR A 600 -43.95 -29.28 31.60
N TRP A 601 -45.21 -28.90 31.36
CA TRP A 601 -46.22 -29.78 30.80
C TRP A 601 -45.85 -30.25 29.39
N GLY A 602 -45.46 -29.33 28.51
CA GLY A 602 -44.98 -29.65 27.16
C GLY A 602 -43.77 -30.59 27.17
N SER A 603 -42.79 -30.35 28.05
CA SER A 603 -41.61 -31.21 28.15
C SER A 603 -41.91 -32.58 28.74
N ARG A 604 -42.69 -32.65 29.83
CA ARG A 604 -42.87 -33.91 30.60
C ARG A 604 -44.07 -34.74 30.25
N VAL A 605 -45.16 -34.11 29.88
CA VAL A 605 -46.42 -34.79 29.58
C VAL A 605 -46.52 -35.03 28.08
N ILE A 606 -46.19 -34.00 27.28
CA ILE A 606 -46.25 -34.10 25.81
C ILE A 606 -44.94 -34.68 25.23
N GLY A 607 -43.78 -34.41 25.84
CA GLY A 607 -42.49 -34.98 25.42
C GLY A 607 -41.73 -34.17 24.35
N ILE A 608 -42.14 -32.92 24.12
CA ILE A 608 -41.58 -32.04 23.09
C ILE A 608 -40.60 -31.03 23.71
N PRO A 609 -39.57 -30.57 22.97
CA PRO A 609 -38.75 -29.46 23.44
C PRO A 609 -39.67 -28.29 23.78
N SER A 610 -39.54 -27.80 25.00
CA SER A 610 -40.37 -26.71 25.52
C SER A 610 -39.45 -25.71 26.21
N ILE A 611 -39.48 -24.45 25.79
CA ILE A 611 -38.57 -23.42 26.29
C ILE A 611 -39.37 -22.20 26.73
N THR A 612 -39.18 -21.78 27.98
CA THR A 612 -39.67 -20.47 28.44
C THR A 612 -38.66 -19.40 28.06
N VAL A 613 -39.10 -18.38 27.34
CA VAL A 613 -38.29 -17.26 26.85
C VAL A 613 -38.63 -16.01 27.67
N GLU A 614 -37.78 -15.67 28.64
CA GLU A 614 -37.95 -14.50 29.51
C GLU A 614 -37.35 -13.24 28.87
N LEU A 615 -38.21 -12.38 28.34
CA LEU A 615 -37.81 -11.15 27.65
C LEU A 615 -37.46 -10.01 28.61
N GLY A 616 -36.60 -9.11 28.16
CA GLY A 616 -36.29 -7.88 28.89
C GLY A 616 -35.45 -8.13 30.14
N ASN A 617 -34.65 -7.15 30.53
CA ASN A 617 -33.71 -7.25 31.66
C ASN A 617 -34.21 -6.54 32.93
N ARG A 618 -35.46 -6.08 32.93
CA ARG A 618 -36.11 -5.34 34.02
C ARG A 618 -37.48 -5.91 34.29
N TYR A 619 -37.95 -5.71 35.52
CA TYR A 619 -39.28 -6.16 35.95
C TYR A 619 -40.38 -5.77 34.96
N PRO A 620 -41.42 -6.61 34.76
CA PRO A 620 -42.37 -6.44 33.65
C PRO A 620 -43.13 -5.11 33.70
N ARG A 621 -43.47 -4.65 34.92
CA ARG A 621 -44.11 -3.33 35.13
C ARG A 621 -43.28 -2.14 34.65
N LEU A 622 -41.99 -2.32 34.40
CA LEU A 622 -41.07 -1.30 33.90
C LEU A 622 -40.84 -1.39 32.39
N LEU A 623 -41.36 -2.44 31.73
CA LEU A 623 -41.27 -2.62 30.29
C LEU A 623 -42.45 -1.91 29.60
N GLY A 624 -42.17 -1.25 28.50
CA GLY A 624 -43.18 -0.62 27.65
C GLY A 624 -42.81 -0.64 26.18
N MET A 625 -43.61 0.02 25.34
CA MET A 625 -43.41 0.00 23.88
C MET A 625 -42.04 0.55 23.44
N GLY A 626 -41.39 1.39 24.26
CA GLY A 626 -40.01 1.85 24.03
C GLY A 626 -38.97 0.72 24.08
N ASP A 627 -39.22 -0.36 24.81
CA ASP A 627 -38.34 -1.53 24.92
C ASP A 627 -38.55 -2.55 23.78
N LEU A 628 -39.58 -2.37 22.94
CA LEU A 628 -39.94 -3.37 21.92
C LEU A 628 -38.78 -3.66 20.96
N ASN A 629 -38.10 -2.62 20.45
CA ASN A 629 -37.01 -2.79 19.50
C ASN A 629 -35.86 -3.61 20.08
N SER A 630 -35.45 -3.33 21.33
CA SER A 630 -34.34 -4.03 21.97
C SER A 630 -34.69 -5.47 22.30
N MET A 631 -35.92 -5.74 22.75
CA MET A 631 -36.37 -7.11 23.00
C MET A 631 -36.49 -7.91 21.70
N PHE A 632 -37.21 -7.37 20.71
CA PHE A 632 -37.42 -8.01 19.42
C PHE A 632 -36.10 -8.35 18.72
N GLY A 633 -35.14 -7.42 18.69
CA GLY A 633 -33.85 -7.62 18.02
C GLY A 633 -33.08 -8.86 18.51
N LYS A 634 -33.24 -9.23 19.78
CA LYS A 634 -32.57 -10.41 20.38
C LYS A 634 -33.30 -11.73 20.11
N VAL A 635 -34.60 -11.68 19.80
CA VAL A 635 -35.45 -12.90 19.77
C VAL A 635 -36.18 -13.14 18.45
N ARG A 636 -36.05 -12.23 17.47
CA ARG A 636 -36.82 -12.27 16.21
C ARG A 636 -36.76 -13.59 15.45
N TYR A 637 -35.64 -14.32 15.53
CA TYR A 637 -35.46 -15.61 14.84
C TYR A 637 -35.42 -16.82 15.76
N LEU A 638 -35.70 -16.68 17.07
CA LEU A 638 -35.69 -17.84 17.96
C LEU A 638 -36.58 -18.99 17.49
N PRO A 639 -37.80 -18.78 16.95
CA PRO A 639 -38.59 -19.87 16.38
C PRO A 639 -37.86 -20.63 15.24
N LEU A 640 -37.23 -19.89 14.31
CA LEU A 640 -36.49 -20.49 13.19
C LEU A 640 -35.23 -21.22 13.66
N ILE A 641 -34.46 -20.61 14.57
CA ILE A 641 -33.27 -21.24 15.16
C ILE A 641 -33.67 -22.53 15.91
N GLY A 642 -34.82 -22.53 16.57
CA GLY A 642 -35.38 -23.71 17.19
C GLY A 642 -35.65 -24.82 16.18
N ILE A 643 -36.35 -24.48 15.09
CA ILE A 643 -36.67 -25.41 14.00
C ILE A 643 -35.41 -26.02 13.39
N MET A 644 -34.41 -25.20 13.04
CA MET A 644 -33.15 -25.65 12.42
C MET A 644 -32.37 -26.67 13.29
N ASN A 645 -32.69 -26.77 14.58
CA ASN A 645 -32.03 -27.67 15.52
C ASN A 645 -32.95 -28.80 16.01
N LEU A 646 -34.15 -28.93 15.45
CA LEU A 646 -34.99 -30.10 15.67
C LEU A 646 -34.37 -31.31 14.96
N PRO A 647 -34.44 -32.53 15.53
CA PRO A 647 -33.95 -33.74 14.87
C PRO A 647 -34.64 -34.07 13.54
N SER A 648 -35.78 -33.44 13.29
CA SER A 648 -36.61 -33.64 12.11
C SER A 648 -36.23 -32.73 10.94
N TYR A 649 -35.54 -31.60 11.20
CA TYR A 649 -35.05 -30.65 10.19
C TYR A 649 -33.90 -31.26 9.40
#